data_AF-A0A966USI2-F1
#
_entry.id   AF-A0A966USI2-F1
#
_cell.length_a   1.000
_cell.length_b   1.000
_cell.length_c   1.000
_cell.angle_alpha   90.00
_cell.angle_beta   90.00
_cell.angle_gamma   90.00
#
_symmetry.space_group_name_H-M   'P 1'
#
loop_
_entity.id
_entity.type
_entity.pdbx_description
1 polymer ?
#
loop_
_entity_poly.entity_id
_entity_poly.type
_entity_poly.pdbx_seq_one_letter_code
_entity_poly.pdbx_strand_id
1 'polypeptide(L)'
;MKSAVTSNYSTLILNGNNSYTGATTISGGIINVRNANALGGTGSGTSISSGGALELQDGITLTAEPISLSSTGSGVSATTGGIRNLSGDNSITGTVTSAATSRINTDLGSLTLNNAGALVLNASTTIGGVNNTSITGKVSGTNASFSITKDGNGTLTLSGTNNDYLGQTLVSAGIVKVNNSNSLGATSGNTVVNGGTVLLDSAGAYTISEPFNITGTGYTSLGTIRNLGKISTLNGNITLAGSSTIVSSGNHTTSSNDSLLITGAVDLGATGNYILTTVVDRGLNISGIISGNTGGLTKTGLDTLLITGTGANTYKGVTVLSFGKTKIKKASAFGTVDAGTTISDGATLLIDMNGFTLTEPLSIKGIGVSSGANYEGAIKTLYGKNSITGNLTLLGNSRINIGAVYQVGNSSDSLNLSSINTGSSSAFELTLTSNVGTKVVGVISGNGSIIKEGLDTLVLSAINTYAGATRLNTGCIRLGANYVLPSASTHSFIFNGGTFSSGGFTDTLGILSITENSSIDIRYTPTHELRFSEKANFTAGKTLTIYGWSGLVAETITKYGQSKGGDSILVLKTLLKRSGETSTSKTNTMTKYGQEITAAIFTNYRGKIYFTAATPFAATLLNQFELNRIIFHNDFSGTDYASSQNSSTRELVAGDAYVAPTETQVAPTLSQVTASSITATGASLGAAISTNGGVTINSSGVVWSNIPAPTALLSTKTTNGPTAVGSITGNATSLTTGTVYYARAYAVYTIGTKTGTAYGPEISFTTP
;
A
#
# COMPACT_ATOMS: atom_id res chain seq x y z
N MET A 1 9.65 -18.92 72.79
CA MET A 1 10.96 -18.83 72.09
C MET A 1 11.35 -17.36 71.97
N LYS A 2 12.64 -17.03 72.02
CA LYS A 2 13.12 -15.66 71.78
C LYS A 2 13.43 -15.40 70.30
N SER A 3 13.72 -16.44 69.52
CA SER A 3 14.03 -16.40 68.10
C SER A 3 13.84 -17.78 67.49
N ALA A 4 13.76 -17.86 66.16
CA ALA A 4 13.89 -19.10 65.39
C ALA A 4 15.18 -19.06 64.57
N VAL A 5 16.02 -20.10 64.69
CA VAL A 5 17.33 -20.17 64.01
C VAL A 5 17.56 -21.56 63.43
N THR A 6 17.99 -21.64 62.18
CA THR A 6 18.48 -22.88 61.55
C THR A 6 19.97 -22.83 61.27
N SER A 7 20.63 -23.98 61.31
CA SER A 7 22.02 -24.19 60.91
C SER A 7 22.10 -25.05 59.64
N ASN A 8 23.28 -25.05 59.01
CA ASN A 8 23.54 -25.67 57.70
C ASN A 8 22.86 -27.04 57.52
N TYR A 9 22.17 -27.22 56.39
CA TYR A 9 21.56 -28.47 55.91
C TYR A 9 20.37 -29.04 56.73
N SER A 10 19.80 -28.30 57.70
CA SER A 10 18.58 -28.72 58.42
C SER A 10 17.31 -28.12 57.83
N THR A 11 16.15 -28.81 57.92
CA THR A 11 14.83 -28.25 57.56
C THR A 11 13.97 -28.11 58.82
N LEU A 12 13.49 -26.89 59.09
CA LEU A 12 12.52 -26.58 60.15
C LEU A 12 11.15 -26.31 59.53
N ILE A 13 10.13 -27.08 59.89
CA ILE A 13 8.76 -26.89 59.42
C ILE A 13 7.96 -26.11 60.46
N LEU A 14 7.37 -24.99 60.06
CA LEU A 14 6.53 -24.11 60.88
C LEU A 14 5.12 -24.04 60.28
N ASN A 15 4.23 -24.91 60.76
CA ASN A 15 2.86 -25.07 60.27
C ASN A 15 1.76 -24.54 61.22
N GLY A 16 2.16 -24.02 62.39
CA GLY A 16 1.26 -23.38 63.36
C GLY A 16 1.45 -21.86 63.42
N ASN A 17 0.56 -21.21 64.17
CA ASN A 17 0.71 -19.80 64.55
C ASN A 17 1.83 -19.66 65.60
N ASN A 18 2.84 -18.82 65.34
CA ASN A 18 3.93 -18.56 66.27
C ASN A 18 3.86 -17.11 66.80
N SER A 19 4.21 -16.91 68.07
CA SER A 19 4.08 -15.61 68.77
C SER A 19 5.37 -15.11 69.42
N TYR A 20 6.53 -15.66 69.06
CA TYR A 20 7.81 -15.13 69.53
C TYR A 20 8.10 -13.75 68.92
N THR A 21 8.83 -12.89 69.64
CA THR A 21 8.99 -11.47 69.26
C THR A 21 10.38 -11.11 68.71
N GLY A 22 11.39 -11.96 68.92
CA GLY A 22 12.72 -11.73 68.33
C GLY A 22 12.82 -12.22 66.89
N ALA A 23 13.96 -11.93 66.27
CA ALA A 23 14.18 -12.17 64.84
C ALA A 23 14.14 -13.66 64.47
N THR A 24 13.73 -13.92 63.23
CA THR A 24 13.97 -15.20 62.57
C THR A 24 15.25 -15.11 61.74
N THR A 25 16.19 -16.02 61.94
CA THR A 25 17.47 -16.04 61.23
C THR A 25 17.72 -17.40 60.59
N ILE A 26 17.79 -17.41 59.25
CA ILE A 26 18.14 -18.57 58.45
C ILE A 26 19.62 -18.43 58.08
N SER A 27 20.50 -18.88 58.98
CA SER A 27 21.96 -18.82 58.77
C SER A 27 22.48 -19.89 57.79
N GLY A 28 21.65 -20.90 57.53
CA GLY A 28 21.84 -22.03 56.63
C GLY A 28 20.64 -22.99 56.73
N GLY A 29 20.49 -23.92 55.78
CA GLY A 29 19.35 -24.85 55.79
C GLY A 29 18.03 -24.22 55.32
N ILE A 30 16.89 -24.81 55.68
CA ILE A 30 15.55 -24.43 55.23
C ILE A 30 14.65 -24.12 56.43
N ILE A 31 13.87 -23.04 56.35
CA ILE A 31 12.62 -22.90 57.10
C ILE A 31 11.45 -23.03 56.11
N ASN A 32 10.57 -23.99 56.35
CA ASN A 32 9.36 -24.25 55.55
C ASN A 32 8.13 -23.75 56.32
N VAL A 33 7.46 -22.72 55.80
CA VAL A 33 6.31 -22.06 56.43
C VAL A 33 5.00 -22.48 55.75
N ARG A 34 4.00 -22.82 56.57
CA ARG A 34 2.66 -23.26 56.14
C ARG A 34 1.53 -22.54 56.88
N ASN A 35 1.85 -21.45 57.57
CA ASN A 35 0.89 -20.63 58.29
C ASN A 35 1.23 -19.14 58.11
N ALA A 36 0.21 -18.28 58.08
CA ALA A 36 0.37 -16.83 57.92
C ALA A 36 1.31 -16.19 58.97
N ASN A 37 1.28 -16.69 60.20
CA ASN A 37 2.05 -16.17 61.33
C ASN A 37 3.23 -17.09 61.71
N ALA A 38 3.70 -17.93 60.79
CA ALA A 38 4.72 -18.94 61.09
C ALA A 38 6.06 -18.33 61.57
N LEU A 39 6.38 -17.11 61.14
CA LEU A 39 7.65 -16.42 61.41
C LEU A 39 7.65 -15.56 62.69
N GLY A 40 6.57 -15.61 63.48
CA GLY A 40 6.47 -14.88 64.75
C GLY A 40 5.97 -13.45 64.60
N GLY A 41 6.39 -12.58 65.52
CA GLY A 41 6.07 -11.16 65.51
C GLY A 41 6.89 -10.37 64.48
N THR A 42 6.26 -9.42 63.80
CA THR A 42 6.84 -8.73 62.63
C THR A 42 7.93 -7.70 62.94
N GLY A 43 8.12 -7.31 64.21
CA GLY A 43 8.96 -6.17 64.59
C GLY A 43 10.47 -6.37 64.40
N SER A 44 10.96 -7.61 64.49
CA SER A 44 12.39 -7.93 64.34
C SER A 44 12.78 -8.43 62.94
N GLY A 45 11.78 -8.85 62.14
CA GLY A 45 11.97 -9.34 60.79
C GLY A 45 12.63 -10.72 60.66
N THR A 46 12.71 -11.18 59.41
CA THR A 46 13.39 -12.40 59.01
C THR A 46 14.66 -12.08 58.22
N SER A 47 15.77 -12.75 58.52
CA SER A 47 17.05 -12.61 57.81
C SER A 47 17.47 -13.95 57.21
N ILE A 48 17.79 -13.97 55.92
CA ILE A 48 18.17 -15.17 55.16
C ILE A 48 19.58 -14.98 54.64
N SER A 49 20.53 -15.69 55.26
CA SER A 49 21.95 -15.64 54.90
C SER A 49 22.27 -16.62 53.77
N SER A 50 23.44 -16.47 53.15
CA SER A 50 23.94 -17.41 52.13
C SER A 50 23.85 -18.87 52.61
N GLY A 51 23.32 -19.76 51.78
CA GLY A 51 23.07 -21.17 52.12
C GLY A 51 21.79 -21.43 52.92
N GLY A 52 21.01 -20.38 53.25
CA GLY A 52 19.66 -20.47 53.82
C GLY A 52 18.55 -20.33 52.78
N ALA A 53 17.39 -20.93 53.03
CA ALA A 53 16.18 -20.75 52.23
C ALA A 53 14.90 -20.66 53.10
N LEU A 54 13.97 -19.79 52.70
CA LEU A 54 12.59 -19.75 53.19
C LEU A 54 11.67 -20.37 52.14
N GLU A 55 10.97 -21.44 52.49
CA GLU A 55 10.03 -22.14 51.62
C GLU A 55 8.58 -21.88 52.05
N LEU A 56 7.72 -21.49 51.10
CA LEU A 56 6.29 -21.27 51.31
C LEU A 56 5.46 -22.39 50.66
N GLN A 57 4.43 -22.87 51.38
CA GLN A 57 3.49 -23.90 50.94
C GLN A 57 2.08 -23.61 51.46
N ASP A 58 1.09 -24.31 50.88
CA ASP A 58 -0.32 -24.37 51.32
C ASP A 58 -1.17 -23.12 51.11
N GLY A 59 -0.76 -22.18 50.25
CA GLY A 59 -1.57 -21.05 49.84
C GLY A 59 -1.70 -19.95 50.91
N ILE A 60 -0.62 -19.69 51.63
CA ILE A 60 -0.60 -18.76 52.76
C ILE A 60 -0.33 -17.32 52.34
N THR A 61 -0.93 -16.38 53.07
CA THR A 61 -0.54 -14.97 53.06
C THR A 61 0.23 -14.68 54.34
N LEU A 62 1.54 -14.47 54.25
CA LEU A 62 2.36 -14.12 55.41
C LEU A 62 1.91 -12.78 55.99
N THR A 63 2.02 -12.63 57.30
CA THR A 63 1.97 -11.32 57.95
C THR A 63 3.05 -10.39 57.41
N ALA A 64 2.86 -9.08 57.54
CA ALA A 64 3.72 -8.05 56.97
C ALA A 64 5.07 -7.93 57.69
N GLU A 65 5.85 -9.00 57.64
CA GLU A 65 7.18 -9.11 58.22
C GLU A 65 8.24 -8.76 57.17
N PRO A 66 9.14 -7.79 57.45
CA PRO A 66 10.26 -7.50 56.58
C PRO A 66 11.21 -8.70 56.44
N ILE A 67 11.66 -8.98 55.21
CA ILE A 67 12.60 -10.06 54.90
C ILE A 67 13.88 -9.45 54.33
N SER A 68 15.02 -9.68 54.99
CA SER A 68 16.35 -9.39 54.46
C SER A 68 16.93 -10.64 53.80
N LEU A 69 17.19 -10.56 52.49
CA LEU A 69 17.59 -11.68 51.64
C LEU A 69 19.03 -11.48 51.16
N SER A 70 19.91 -12.41 51.51
CA SER A 70 21.32 -12.45 51.10
C SER A 70 21.73 -13.82 50.55
N SER A 71 20.76 -14.55 49.99
CA SER A 71 20.93 -15.94 49.58
C SER A 71 20.46 -16.18 48.16
N THR A 72 21.32 -16.80 47.36
CA THR A 72 20.95 -17.47 46.11
C THR A 72 20.49 -18.92 46.35
N GLY A 73 20.58 -19.39 47.60
CA GLY A 73 20.38 -20.76 48.09
C GLY A 73 21.46 -21.77 47.71
N SER A 74 22.61 -21.27 47.23
CA SER A 74 23.84 -22.04 47.09
C SER A 74 24.27 -22.59 48.47
N GLY A 75 24.08 -23.89 48.69
CA GLY A 75 24.24 -24.55 49.99
C GLY A 75 23.07 -25.47 50.40
N VAL A 76 21.90 -25.31 49.79
CA VAL A 76 20.77 -26.28 49.88
C VAL A 76 20.59 -26.98 48.53
N SER A 77 20.80 -26.25 47.43
CA SER A 77 21.10 -26.70 46.06
C SER A 77 21.39 -25.44 45.22
N ALA A 78 22.31 -25.50 44.26
CA ALA A 78 22.74 -24.34 43.48
C ALA A 78 21.61 -23.67 42.65
N THR A 79 20.44 -24.32 42.53
CA THR A 79 19.27 -23.85 41.80
C THR A 79 18.08 -23.46 42.67
N THR A 80 18.13 -23.72 43.98
CA THR A 80 17.03 -23.46 44.93
C THR A 80 17.21 -22.06 45.50
N GLY A 81 16.29 -21.12 45.25
CA GLY A 81 16.44 -19.72 45.68
C GLY A 81 16.43 -19.53 47.21
N GLY A 82 16.81 -18.34 47.68
CA GLY A 82 16.72 -17.99 49.10
C GLY A 82 15.27 -17.77 49.58
N ILE A 83 14.35 -17.47 48.67
CA ILE A 83 12.90 -17.60 48.86
C ILE A 83 12.35 -18.57 47.82
N ARG A 84 11.50 -19.52 48.21
CA ARG A 84 10.91 -20.51 47.32
C ARG A 84 9.42 -20.70 47.53
N ASN A 85 8.67 -20.77 46.45
CA ASN A 85 7.26 -21.17 46.46
C ASN A 85 7.12 -22.63 46.01
N LEU A 86 6.81 -23.53 46.94
CA LEU A 86 6.81 -24.98 46.69
C LEU A 86 5.43 -25.58 46.42
N SER A 87 4.34 -24.94 46.84
CA SER A 87 2.96 -25.34 46.53
C SER A 87 1.97 -24.24 46.91
N GLY A 88 0.82 -24.22 46.27
CA GLY A 88 -0.22 -23.21 46.53
C GLY A 88 0.14 -21.79 46.09
N ASP A 89 -0.83 -20.91 46.14
CA ASP A 89 -0.66 -19.49 45.81
C ASP A 89 -0.33 -18.72 47.08
N ASN A 90 0.95 -18.42 47.30
CA ASN A 90 1.41 -17.77 48.52
C ASN A 90 1.70 -16.28 48.29
N SER A 91 1.59 -15.48 49.35
CA SER A 91 1.84 -14.04 49.33
C SER A 91 2.78 -13.61 50.45
N ILE A 92 3.77 -12.79 50.11
CA ILE A 92 4.64 -12.07 51.04
C ILE A 92 4.15 -10.62 51.09
N THR A 93 3.63 -10.22 52.26
CA THR A 93 3.03 -8.88 52.46
C THR A 93 3.99 -7.88 53.13
N GLY A 94 5.15 -8.34 53.62
CA GLY A 94 6.24 -7.49 54.09
C GLY A 94 7.20 -7.12 52.96
N THR A 95 8.02 -6.09 53.17
CA THR A 95 9.08 -5.70 52.22
C THR A 95 10.17 -6.75 52.15
N VAL A 96 10.54 -7.17 50.94
CA VAL A 96 11.73 -7.99 50.70
C VAL A 96 12.88 -7.08 50.31
N THR A 97 13.98 -7.12 51.06
CA THR A 97 15.22 -6.37 50.77
C THR A 97 16.29 -7.34 50.32
N SER A 98 16.79 -7.18 49.10
CA SER A 98 17.91 -7.98 48.58
C SER A 98 19.23 -7.39 49.08
N ALA A 99 19.64 -7.76 50.30
CA ALA A 99 20.82 -7.25 50.99
C ALA A 99 22.15 -7.77 50.42
N ALA A 100 22.13 -8.91 49.71
CA ALA A 100 23.21 -9.37 48.85
C ALA A 100 22.62 -10.05 47.59
N THR A 101 23.44 -10.53 46.65
CA THR A 101 22.93 -11.22 45.46
C THR A 101 22.00 -12.35 45.86
N SER A 102 20.79 -12.32 45.31
CA SER A 102 19.67 -13.11 45.84
C SER A 102 18.85 -13.79 44.77
N ARG A 103 18.11 -14.84 45.17
CA ARG A 103 17.18 -15.55 44.28
C ARG A 103 15.83 -15.76 44.94
N ILE A 104 14.76 -15.44 44.21
CA ILE A 104 13.37 -15.78 44.53
C ILE A 104 12.90 -16.74 43.44
N ASN A 105 12.39 -17.90 43.82
CA ASN A 105 12.09 -18.98 42.88
C ASN A 105 10.67 -19.53 43.09
N THR A 106 9.87 -19.61 42.03
CA THR A 106 8.52 -20.20 42.10
C THR A 106 8.53 -21.57 41.43
N ASP A 107 8.60 -22.62 42.26
CA ASP A 107 8.68 -24.00 41.81
C ASP A 107 7.30 -24.53 41.41
N LEU A 108 6.26 -24.32 42.23
CA LEU A 108 4.85 -24.68 41.97
C LEU A 108 3.92 -23.58 42.48
N GLY A 109 2.66 -23.55 42.01
CA GLY A 109 1.68 -22.51 42.39
C GLY A 109 2.06 -21.12 41.89
N SER A 110 1.72 -20.08 42.66
CA SER A 110 2.11 -18.69 42.37
C SER A 110 2.67 -18.00 43.61
N LEU A 111 3.64 -17.10 43.42
CA LEU A 111 4.17 -16.25 44.48
C LEU A 111 3.81 -14.78 44.22
N THR A 112 3.22 -14.12 45.22
CA THR A 112 2.89 -12.69 45.15
C THR A 112 3.67 -11.88 46.18
N LEU A 113 4.32 -10.80 45.76
CA LEU A 113 4.90 -9.77 46.63
C LEU A 113 4.03 -8.51 46.50
N ASN A 114 3.22 -8.23 47.51
CA ASN A 114 2.16 -7.20 47.43
C ASN A 114 2.27 -6.08 48.47
N ASN A 115 3.38 -5.97 49.19
CA ASN A 115 3.68 -4.77 49.96
C ASN A 115 3.80 -3.54 49.03
N ALA A 116 3.47 -2.33 49.48
CA ALA A 116 3.65 -1.11 48.69
C ALA A 116 5.11 -0.89 48.24
N GLY A 117 6.08 -1.20 49.10
CA GLY A 117 7.50 -1.37 48.76
C GLY A 117 7.85 -2.85 48.73
N ALA A 118 7.41 -3.55 47.68
CA ALA A 118 7.46 -5.01 47.58
C ALA A 118 8.89 -5.55 47.58
N LEU A 119 9.79 -4.92 46.81
CA LEU A 119 11.16 -5.36 46.63
C LEU A 119 12.13 -4.17 46.62
N VAL A 120 13.13 -4.20 47.48
CA VAL A 120 14.22 -3.22 47.53
C VAL A 120 15.52 -3.90 47.09
N LEU A 121 16.15 -3.39 46.03
CA LEU A 121 17.38 -3.89 45.45
C LEU A 121 18.59 -3.16 46.06
N ASN A 122 19.21 -3.76 47.08
CA ASN A 122 20.55 -3.39 47.55
C ASN A 122 21.66 -4.29 46.94
N ALA A 123 21.25 -5.22 46.07
CA ALA A 123 22.06 -6.10 45.26
C ALA A 123 21.19 -6.70 44.14
N SER A 124 21.79 -7.35 43.14
CA SER A 124 21.05 -7.99 42.05
C SER A 124 20.22 -9.19 42.52
N THR A 125 19.03 -9.34 41.94
CA THR A 125 18.07 -10.38 42.31
C THR A 125 17.60 -11.15 41.09
N THR A 126 17.68 -12.48 41.18
CA THR A 126 17.12 -13.37 40.16
C THR A 126 15.72 -13.81 40.58
N ILE A 127 14.73 -13.57 39.72
CA ILE A 127 13.41 -14.15 39.81
C ILE A 127 13.35 -15.33 38.85
N GLY A 128 13.14 -16.52 39.39
CA GLY A 128 13.19 -17.74 38.62
C GLY A 128 12.05 -18.70 38.86
N GLY A 129 12.18 -19.88 38.28
CA GLY A 129 11.24 -20.98 38.42
C GLY A 129 10.41 -21.22 37.16
N VAL A 130 9.67 -22.33 37.18
CA VAL A 130 8.80 -22.73 36.06
C VAL A 130 7.38 -22.16 36.17
N ASN A 131 7.06 -21.55 37.32
CA ASN A 131 5.75 -20.98 37.63
C ASN A 131 5.84 -19.47 37.90
N ASN A 132 4.69 -18.85 38.21
CA ASN A 132 4.55 -17.40 38.13
C ASN A 132 4.91 -16.68 39.43
N THR A 133 5.58 -15.53 39.29
CA THR A 133 5.83 -14.57 40.35
C THR A 133 5.19 -13.24 39.98
N SER A 134 4.42 -12.65 40.89
CA SER A 134 3.80 -11.33 40.70
C SER A 134 4.36 -10.36 41.74
N ILE A 135 4.96 -9.27 41.29
CA ILE A 135 5.38 -8.17 42.15
C ILE A 135 4.43 -7.00 41.89
N THR A 136 3.50 -6.80 42.82
CA THR A 136 2.41 -5.83 42.61
C THR A 136 2.69 -4.47 43.21
N GLY A 137 3.59 -4.39 44.19
CA GLY A 137 4.09 -3.13 44.71
C GLY A 137 5.34 -2.63 44.00
N LYS A 138 5.87 -1.52 44.51
CA LYS A 138 7.07 -0.86 43.99
C LYS A 138 8.29 -1.76 44.11
N VAL A 139 9.07 -1.81 43.04
CA VAL A 139 10.46 -2.25 43.05
C VAL A 139 11.38 -1.03 43.03
N SER A 140 12.29 -0.93 44.00
CA SER A 140 13.23 0.19 44.12
C SER A 140 14.69 -0.26 44.15
N GLY A 141 15.60 0.66 43.81
CA GLY A 141 17.04 0.40 43.85
C GLY A 141 17.84 1.61 43.35
N THR A 142 18.76 2.11 44.17
CA THR A 142 19.47 3.38 43.90
C THR A 142 20.79 3.22 43.15
N ASN A 143 21.21 1.98 42.84
CA ASN A 143 22.47 1.69 42.17
C ASN A 143 22.20 0.98 40.82
N ALA A 144 22.74 1.56 39.74
CA ALA A 144 22.55 1.05 38.38
C ALA A 144 23.19 -0.34 38.12
N SER A 145 24.08 -0.81 39.00
CA SER A 145 24.66 -2.14 38.90
C SER A 145 23.76 -3.26 39.42
N PHE A 146 22.69 -2.93 40.16
CA PHE A 146 21.79 -3.93 40.75
C PHE A 146 20.63 -4.22 39.82
N SER A 147 20.61 -5.44 39.28
CA SER A 147 19.66 -5.84 38.26
C SER A 147 18.56 -6.75 38.79
N ILE A 148 17.44 -6.80 38.05
CA ILE A 148 16.48 -7.88 38.13
C ILE A 148 16.77 -8.83 36.97
N THR A 149 17.01 -10.11 37.26
CA THR A 149 17.16 -11.15 36.24
C THR A 149 15.96 -12.07 36.27
N LYS A 150 15.28 -12.25 35.13
CA LYS A 150 14.23 -13.23 34.95
C LYS A 150 14.80 -14.44 34.21
N ASP A 151 14.85 -15.58 34.90
CA ASP A 151 15.19 -16.89 34.34
C ASP A 151 14.07 -17.91 34.57
N GLY A 152 14.24 -19.14 34.06
CA GLY A 152 13.22 -20.19 34.10
C GLY A 152 11.99 -19.90 33.23
N ASN A 153 11.11 -20.90 33.10
CA ASN A 153 10.00 -20.89 32.14
C ASN A 153 8.77 -20.09 32.60
N GLY A 154 8.69 -19.72 33.88
CA GLY A 154 7.54 -19.01 34.44
C GLY A 154 7.40 -17.56 33.97
N THR A 155 6.34 -16.90 34.40
CA THR A 155 6.10 -15.46 34.16
C THR A 155 6.43 -14.64 35.40
N LEU A 156 7.26 -13.60 35.24
CA LEU A 156 7.36 -12.50 36.21
C LEU A 156 6.41 -11.38 35.77
N THR A 157 5.41 -11.06 36.59
CA THR A 157 4.53 -9.90 36.38
C THR A 157 5.02 -8.73 37.23
N LEU A 158 5.35 -7.61 36.57
CA LEU A 158 5.75 -6.36 37.23
C LEU A 158 4.61 -5.34 37.09
N SER A 159 3.82 -5.18 38.14
CA SER A 159 2.64 -4.30 38.12
C SER A 159 2.69 -3.09 39.03
N GLY A 160 3.79 -2.91 39.78
CA GLY A 160 4.05 -1.65 40.48
C GLY A 160 4.05 -0.47 39.50
N THR A 161 3.33 0.61 39.83
CA THR A 161 3.13 1.77 38.95
C THR A 161 4.22 2.83 39.06
N ASN A 162 5.18 2.64 39.95
CA ASN A 162 6.22 3.60 40.29
C ASN A 162 7.57 2.93 40.57
N ASN A 163 7.89 1.82 39.89
CA ASN A 163 9.20 1.19 40.02
C ASN A 163 10.28 2.19 39.58
N ASP A 164 11.33 2.34 40.39
CA ASP A 164 12.37 3.36 40.21
C ASP A 164 13.78 2.80 40.37
N TYR A 165 13.93 1.47 40.29
CA TYR A 165 15.25 0.87 40.27
C TYR A 165 16.04 1.33 39.03
N LEU A 166 17.32 1.64 39.24
CA LEU A 166 18.17 2.21 38.20
C LEU A 166 18.87 1.16 37.31
N GLY A 167 18.96 -0.09 37.79
CA GLY A 167 19.69 -1.15 37.09
C GLY A 167 18.87 -1.87 36.04
N GLN A 168 19.52 -2.81 35.36
CA GLN A 168 18.94 -3.50 34.20
C GLN A 168 17.82 -4.48 34.59
N THR A 169 16.86 -4.64 33.67
CA THR A 169 15.96 -5.80 33.64
C THR A 169 16.49 -6.81 32.63
N LEU A 170 17.05 -7.93 33.08
CA LEU A 170 17.57 -9.00 32.22
C LEU A 170 16.53 -10.10 32.07
N VAL A 171 16.18 -10.48 30.85
CA VAL A 171 15.18 -11.50 30.53
C VAL A 171 15.86 -12.64 29.76
N SER A 172 16.34 -13.64 30.49
CA SER A 172 17.11 -14.76 29.95
C SER A 172 16.25 -15.98 29.58
N ALA A 173 15.10 -16.15 30.22
CA ALA A 173 14.12 -17.18 29.89
C ALA A 173 12.71 -16.83 30.40
N GLY A 174 11.68 -17.50 29.86
CA GLY A 174 10.28 -17.26 30.21
C GLY A 174 9.81 -15.86 29.84
N ILE A 175 8.87 -15.32 30.62
CA ILE A 175 8.19 -14.07 30.29
C ILE A 175 8.35 -13.03 31.41
N VAL A 176 8.59 -11.77 31.05
CA VAL A 176 8.33 -10.60 31.89
C VAL A 176 7.09 -9.90 31.36
N LYS A 177 6.00 -9.89 32.14
CA LYS A 177 4.76 -9.20 31.81
C LYS A 177 4.78 -7.80 32.40
N VAL A 178 4.53 -6.81 31.54
CA VAL A 178 4.46 -5.39 31.88
C VAL A 178 3.06 -4.87 31.58
N ASN A 179 2.53 -4.03 32.48
CA ASN A 179 1.15 -3.55 32.39
C ASN A 179 1.02 -2.02 32.57
N ASN A 180 2.12 -1.32 32.81
CA ASN A 180 2.16 0.12 32.96
C ASN A 180 3.51 0.71 32.50
N SER A 181 3.59 2.03 32.40
CA SER A 181 4.75 2.77 31.86
C SER A 181 6.06 2.58 32.62
N ASN A 182 5.99 2.30 33.93
CA ASN A 182 7.16 2.20 34.81
C ASN A 182 7.41 0.76 35.28
N SER A 183 6.77 -0.26 34.69
CA SER A 183 6.94 -1.66 35.09
C SER A 183 8.42 -2.10 35.13
N LEU A 184 9.25 -1.60 34.21
CA LEU A 184 10.65 -2.04 34.02
C LEU A 184 11.71 -1.19 34.74
N GLY A 185 11.29 -0.18 35.52
CA GLY A 185 12.17 0.66 36.32
C GLY A 185 12.37 2.07 35.75
N ALA A 186 13.50 2.68 36.11
CA ALA A 186 13.89 4.00 35.63
C ALA A 186 14.43 3.96 34.19
N THR A 187 14.31 5.06 33.44
CA THR A 187 14.76 5.14 32.04
C THR A 187 16.28 5.07 31.84
N SER A 188 17.06 5.22 32.92
CA SER A 188 18.50 4.98 32.92
C SER A 188 18.86 3.49 32.90
N GLY A 189 17.92 2.63 33.33
CA GLY A 189 18.00 1.19 33.18
C GLY A 189 17.85 0.79 31.72
N ASN A 190 18.32 -0.41 31.37
CA ASN A 190 18.09 -1.01 30.07
C ASN A 190 17.43 -2.37 30.26
N THR A 191 16.46 -2.68 29.41
CA THR A 191 15.83 -4.00 29.39
C THR A 191 16.52 -4.87 28.35
N VAL A 192 17.24 -5.89 28.81
CA VAL A 192 18.01 -6.82 27.97
C VAL A 192 17.23 -8.12 27.82
N VAL A 193 16.83 -8.45 26.59
CA VAL A 193 16.08 -9.69 26.29
C VAL A 193 16.95 -10.63 25.47
N ASN A 194 17.36 -11.74 26.08
CA ASN A 194 18.22 -12.76 25.47
C ASN A 194 17.75 -14.16 25.89
N GLY A 195 16.75 -14.70 25.19
CA GLY A 195 16.17 -16.03 25.45
C GLY A 195 14.77 -16.01 26.07
N GLY A 196 14.32 -14.86 26.62
CA GLY A 196 12.95 -14.69 27.09
C GLY A 196 12.09 -13.72 26.27
N THR A 197 10.94 -13.32 26.81
CA THR A 197 9.99 -12.40 26.16
C THR A 197 9.52 -11.32 27.12
N VAL A 198 9.49 -10.07 26.67
CA VAL A 198 8.74 -9.00 27.35
C VAL A 198 7.35 -8.94 26.73
N LEU A 199 6.33 -9.20 27.55
CA LEU A 199 4.93 -9.24 27.16
C LEU A 199 4.23 -7.94 27.56
N LEU A 200 3.82 -7.17 26.56
CA LEU A 200 3.01 -5.97 26.69
C LEU A 200 1.53 -6.39 26.70
N ASP A 201 0.93 -6.40 27.88
CA ASP A 201 -0.44 -6.86 28.08
C ASP A 201 -1.16 -5.94 29.07
N SER A 202 -1.72 -4.86 28.52
CA SER A 202 -2.51 -3.87 29.25
C SER A 202 -3.94 -3.78 28.74
N ALA A 203 -4.82 -3.30 29.62
CA ALA A 203 -6.20 -2.95 29.27
C ALA A 203 -6.33 -1.58 28.55
N GLY A 204 -5.31 -0.72 28.64
CA GLY A 204 -5.31 0.66 28.12
C GLY A 204 -3.94 1.13 27.61
N ALA A 205 -3.87 2.33 27.05
CA ALA A 205 -2.64 2.83 26.44
C ALA A 205 -1.56 3.19 27.47
N TYR A 206 -0.30 2.85 27.20
CA TYR A 206 0.85 3.23 28.03
C TYR A 206 2.15 3.31 27.20
N THR A 207 3.17 3.94 27.79
CA THR A 207 4.43 4.24 27.12
C THR A 207 5.59 3.71 27.94
N ILE A 208 6.38 2.83 27.36
CA ILE A 208 7.65 2.36 27.94
C ILE A 208 8.76 3.24 27.38
N SER A 209 9.38 4.02 28.25
CA SER A 209 10.49 4.92 27.90
C SER A 209 11.86 4.27 28.05
N GLU A 210 11.93 3.08 28.67
CA GLU A 210 13.17 2.36 28.85
C GLU A 210 13.69 1.79 27.52
N PRO A 211 15.00 1.92 27.22
CA PRO A 211 15.61 1.26 26.08
C PRO A 211 15.53 -0.28 26.17
N PHE A 212 15.60 -0.92 25.00
CA PHE A 212 15.66 -2.38 24.87
C PHE A 212 16.92 -2.81 24.13
N ASN A 213 17.63 -3.80 24.66
CA ASN A 213 18.62 -4.58 23.92
C ASN A 213 18.09 -6.00 23.69
N ILE A 214 17.84 -6.37 22.44
CA ILE A 214 17.16 -7.62 22.11
C ILE A 214 18.02 -8.56 21.26
N THR A 215 17.85 -9.86 21.48
CA THR A 215 18.42 -10.93 20.63
C THR A 215 17.52 -12.16 20.61
N GLY A 216 17.41 -12.79 19.45
CA GLY A 216 16.69 -14.05 19.25
C GLY A 216 15.19 -13.90 18.98
N THR A 217 14.48 -15.03 18.97
CA THR A 217 13.04 -15.09 18.66
C THR A 217 12.16 -14.96 19.89
N GLY A 218 12.75 -14.71 21.06
CA GLY A 218 12.10 -14.75 22.37
C GLY A 218 11.73 -16.15 22.85
N TYR A 219 11.12 -16.23 24.04
CA TYR A 219 10.70 -17.49 24.67
C TYR A 219 9.75 -18.23 23.75
N THR A 220 10.04 -19.50 23.42
CA THR A 220 9.21 -20.34 22.54
C THR A 220 8.73 -19.63 21.25
N SER A 221 9.60 -18.79 20.66
CA SER A 221 9.31 -18.01 19.45
C SER A 221 8.13 -17.02 19.57
N LEU A 222 7.82 -16.53 20.77
CA LEU A 222 6.76 -15.54 20.99
C LEU A 222 7.18 -14.10 20.62
N GLY A 223 8.44 -13.88 20.22
CA GLY A 223 9.06 -12.56 20.05
C GLY A 223 9.81 -12.13 21.32
N THR A 224 10.91 -11.39 21.16
CA THR A 224 11.61 -10.76 22.29
C THR A 224 10.73 -9.69 22.94
N ILE A 225 9.96 -8.98 22.12
CA ILE A 225 8.88 -8.09 22.56
C ILE A 225 7.58 -8.56 21.91
N ARG A 226 6.56 -8.78 22.71
CA ARG A 226 5.23 -9.21 22.24
C ARG A 226 4.15 -8.27 22.75
N ASN A 227 3.40 -7.66 21.85
CA ASN A 227 2.19 -6.91 22.18
C ASN A 227 0.94 -7.79 22.06
N LEU A 228 0.24 -7.98 23.18
CA LEU A 228 -1.11 -8.54 23.27
C LEU A 228 -2.17 -7.48 23.64
N GLY A 229 -1.76 -6.35 24.23
CA GLY A 229 -2.62 -5.23 24.62
C GLY A 229 -3.05 -4.35 23.45
N LYS A 230 -3.94 -3.38 23.72
CA LYS A 230 -4.54 -2.50 22.71
C LYS A 230 -3.50 -1.61 21.99
N ILE A 231 -3.00 -0.60 22.70
CA ILE A 231 -2.02 0.36 22.16
C ILE A 231 -0.89 0.50 23.17
N SER A 232 0.31 0.10 22.77
CA SER A 232 1.52 0.27 23.57
C SER A 232 2.56 1.06 22.78
N THR A 233 3.21 2.01 23.44
CA THR A 233 4.27 2.82 22.83
C THR A 233 5.62 2.46 23.42
N LEU A 234 6.60 2.19 22.56
CA LEU A 234 8.01 2.02 22.92
C LEU A 234 8.77 3.28 22.49
N ASN A 235 9.03 4.16 23.45
CA ASN A 235 9.77 5.41 23.26
C ASN A 235 11.29 5.23 23.43
N GLY A 236 11.71 4.27 24.25
CA GLY A 236 13.11 3.93 24.39
C GLY A 236 13.68 3.35 23.08
N ASN A 237 14.98 3.59 22.84
CA ASN A 237 15.65 3.02 21.68
C ASN A 237 15.67 1.49 21.78
N ILE A 238 15.53 0.82 20.63
CA ILE A 238 15.65 -0.63 20.51
C ILE A 238 16.97 -0.92 19.78
N THR A 239 17.87 -1.64 20.42
CA THR A 239 19.16 -2.06 19.85
C THR A 239 19.16 -3.58 19.68
N LEU A 240 19.50 -4.07 18.50
CA LEU A 240 19.68 -5.49 18.26
C LEU A 240 21.11 -5.91 18.62
N ALA A 241 21.24 -6.86 19.54
CA ALA A 241 22.49 -7.57 19.82
C ALA A 241 22.62 -8.86 18.97
N GLY A 242 21.58 -9.18 18.21
CA GLY A 242 21.46 -10.31 17.30
C GLY A 242 20.15 -10.21 16.52
N SER A 243 19.95 -11.02 15.47
CA SER A 243 18.68 -11.10 14.76
C SER A 243 17.54 -11.34 15.75
N SER A 244 16.50 -10.53 15.66
CA SER A 244 15.46 -10.43 16.70
C SER A 244 14.07 -10.40 16.13
N THR A 245 13.08 -10.88 16.89
CA THR A 245 11.67 -10.85 16.49
C THR A 245 10.83 -9.98 17.41
N ILE A 246 10.10 -9.02 16.85
CA ILE A 246 9.05 -8.26 17.54
C ILE A 246 7.70 -8.71 17.01
N VAL A 247 6.77 -9.01 17.92
CA VAL A 247 5.44 -9.52 17.58
C VAL A 247 4.37 -8.53 18.03
N SER A 248 3.53 -8.09 17.09
CA SER A 248 2.30 -7.35 17.36
C SER A 248 1.11 -8.26 17.04
N SER A 249 0.53 -8.85 18.08
CA SER A 249 -0.44 -9.96 17.97
C SER A 249 -1.65 -9.77 18.88
N GLY A 250 -2.06 -8.52 19.12
CA GLY A 250 -3.17 -8.15 20.01
C GLY A 250 -4.38 -9.08 19.88
N ASN A 251 -4.88 -9.60 21.00
CA ASN A 251 -6.13 -10.34 20.98
C ASN A 251 -7.27 -9.35 21.17
N HIS A 252 -7.99 -9.00 20.11
CA HIS A 252 -9.18 -8.19 20.27
C HIS A 252 -10.34 -8.65 19.41
N THR A 253 -11.40 -9.00 20.12
CA THR A 253 -12.72 -9.41 19.64
C THR A 253 -13.70 -8.23 19.52
N THR A 254 -13.32 -6.99 19.89
CA THR A 254 -14.28 -5.87 20.01
C THR A 254 -13.84 -4.46 19.58
N SER A 255 -12.62 -4.22 19.09
CA SER A 255 -12.28 -2.92 18.47
C SER A 255 -11.40 -3.04 17.23
N SER A 256 -11.46 -2.01 16.37
CA SER A 256 -10.68 -1.91 15.13
C SER A 256 -9.21 -1.51 15.34
N ASN A 257 -8.77 -1.25 16.57
CA ASN A 257 -7.53 -0.51 16.84
C ASN A 257 -6.59 -1.26 17.81
N ASP A 258 -5.91 -2.30 17.32
CA ASP A 258 -4.74 -2.85 18.02
C ASP A 258 -3.47 -2.44 17.27
N SER A 259 -2.57 -1.71 17.93
CA SER A 259 -1.27 -1.39 17.35
C SER A 259 -0.15 -1.24 18.36
N LEU A 260 1.02 -1.79 18.03
CA LEU A 260 2.29 -1.46 18.68
C LEU A 260 2.88 -0.22 18.01
N LEU A 261 3.30 0.78 18.79
CA LEU A 261 3.96 1.99 18.31
C LEU A 261 5.42 1.97 18.75
N ILE A 262 6.35 2.00 17.80
CA ILE A 262 7.80 2.13 18.05
C ILE A 262 8.23 3.52 17.60
N THR A 263 8.45 4.40 18.57
CA THR A 263 8.80 5.80 18.35
C THR A 263 10.28 6.06 18.63
N GLY A 264 10.90 5.27 19.51
CA GLY A 264 12.34 5.24 19.72
C GLY A 264 13.09 4.75 18.47
N ALA A 265 14.38 5.10 18.36
CA ALA A 265 15.21 4.63 17.26
C ALA A 265 15.39 3.10 17.32
N VAL A 266 15.53 2.47 16.16
CA VAL A 266 15.77 1.03 16.03
C VAL A 266 17.15 0.83 15.39
N ASP A 267 18.12 0.41 16.17
CA ASP A 267 19.47 0.09 15.70
C ASP A 267 19.60 -1.41 15.43
N LEU A 268 19.76 -1.77 14.15
CA LEU A 268 19.98 -3.14 13.67
C LEU A 268 21.44 -3.60 13.87
N GLY A 269 22.25 -2.83 14.59
CA GLY A 269 23.60 -3.18 15.00
C GLY A 269 24.68 -2.66 14.05
N ALA A 270 25.84 -2.32 14.63
CA ALA A 270 26.98 -1.76 13.91
C ALA A 270 27.85 -2.82 13.21
N THR A 271 27.94 -4.04 13.76
CA THR A 271 28.95 -5.05 13.40
C THR A 271 28.38 -6.38 12.90
N GLY A 272 27.05 -6.58 12.93
CA GLY A 272 26.41 -7.83 12.52
C GLY A 272 25.27 -7.61 11.51
N ASN A 273 25.06 -8.59 10.63
CA ASN A 273 23.94 -8.63 9.69
C ASN A 273 22.66 -9.07 10.42
N TYR A 274 22.22 -8.27 11.39
CA TYR A 274 21.07 -8.62 12.20
C TYR A 274 19.79 -8.25 11.47
N ILE A 275 18.85 -9.20 11.47
CA ILE A 275 17.54 -9.00 10.87
C ILE A 275 16.54 -8.69 11.98
N LEU A 276 15.87 -7.55 11.89
CA LEU A 276 14.64 -7.34 12.65
C LEU A 276 13.49 -8.01 11.91
N THR A 277 12.94 -9.06 12.50
CA THR A 277 11.68 -9.66 12.04
C THR A 277 10.52 -9.03 12.80
N THR A 278 9.58 -8.47 12.06
CA THR A 278 8.30 -7.98 12.59
C THR A 278 7.20 -8.96 12.21
N VAL A 279 6.55 -9.56 13.20
CA VAL A 279 5.33 -10.35 13.01
C VAL A 279 4.16 -9.44 13.32
N VAL A 280 3.41 -9.05 12.30
CA VAL A 280 2.34 -8.04 12.42
C VAL A 280 1.02 -8.68 12.08
N ASP A 281 0.40 -9.26 13.09
CA ASP A 281 -0.94 -9.84 13.02
C ASP A 281 -2.03 -8.83 13.45
N ARG A 282 -1.60 -7.80 14.17
CA ARG A 282 -2.34 -6.58 14.48
C ARG A 282 -1.38 -5.40 14.34
N GLY A 283 -1.76 -4.36 13.60
CA GLY A 283 -0.92 -3.24 13.16
C GLY A 283 0.36 -2.90 13.96
N LEU A 284 1.42 -2.51 13.26
CA LEU A 284 2.66 -2.03 13.87
C LEU A 284 3.04 -0.72 13.21
N ASN A 285 3.31 0.33 13.98
CA ASN A 285 3.84 1.59 13.46
C ASN A 285 5.26 1.82 13.96
N ILE A 286 6.21 1.96 13.05
CA ILE A 286 7.59 2.37 13.37
C ILE A 286 7.77 3.79 12.84
N SER A 287 7.88 4.75 13.74
CA SER A 287 8.16 6.16 13.42
C SER A 287 9.60 6.57 13.73
N GLY A 288 10.29 5.82 14.60
CA GLY A 288 11.71 5.99 14.85
C GLY A 288 12.57 5.69 13.62
N ILE A 289 13.78 6.25 13.59
CA ILE A 289 14.76 5.92 12.55
C ILE A 289 15.21 4.47 12.73
N ILE A 290 15.19 3.71 11.64
CA ILE A 290 15.82 2.38 11.58
C ILE A 290 17.22 2.56 10.99
N SER A 291 18.26 2.16 11.72
CA SER A 291 19.67 2.27 11.34
C SER A 291 20.39 0.93 11.40
N GLY A 292 21.58 0.81 10.78
CA GLY A 292 22.43 -0.38 10.88
C GLY A 292 23.40 -0.50 9.71
N ASN A 293 24.62 -1.01 9.91
CA ASN A 293 25.59 -1.01 8.82
C ASN A 293 25.38 -2.16 7.83
N THR A 294 24.84 -3.30 8.27
CA THR A 294 24.55 -4.46 7.40
C THR A 294 23.20 -5.13 7.68
N GLY A 295 22.54 -4.79 8.79
CA GLY A 295 21.26 -5.39 9.19
C GLY A 295 20.08 -5.03 8.27
N GLY A 296 19.07 -5.89 8.27
CA GLY A 296 17.89 -5.80 7.39
C GLY A 296 16.56 -5.90 8.14
N LEU A 297 15.47 -5.75 7.40
CA LEU A 297 14.11 -5.77 7.92
C LEU A 297 13.29 -6.87 7.26
N THR A 298 12.63 -7.72 8.04
CA THR A 298 11.65 -8.69 7.53
C THR A 298 10.28 -8.41 8.14
N LYS A 299 9.27 -8.29 7.30
CA LYS A 299 7.87 -8.16 7.69
C LYS A 299 7.11 -9.45 7.37
N THR A 300 6.42 -9.99 8.37
CA THR A 300 5.51 -11.13 8.29
C THR A 300 4.17 -10.79 8.99
N GLY A 301 3.22 -11.72 9.02
CA GLY A 301 1.87 -11.47 9.52
C GLY A 301 0.99 -10.72 8.52
N LEU A 302 -0.32 -10.87 8.65
CA LEU A 302 -1.30 -10.49 7.62
C LEU A 302 -1.71 -9.00 7.68
N ASP A 303 -1.44 -8.32 8.80
CA ASP A 303 -1.85 -6.93 8.99
C ASP A 303 -0.75 -5.95 8.58
N THR A 304 -0.96 -4.68 8.84
CA THR A 304 -0.23 -3.56 8.28
C THR A 304 0.97 -3.17 9.14
N LEU A 305 2.16 -3.22 8.56
CA LEU A 305 3.31 -2.45 9.05
C LEU A 305 3.25 -1.05 8.47
N LEU A 306 3.20 -0.04 9.32
CA LEU A 306 3.29 1.36 8.96
C LEU A 306 4.70 1.87 9.26
N ILE A 307 5.38 2.41 8.25
CA ILE A 307 6.68 3.08 8.41
C ILE A 307 6.47 4.58 8.22
N THR A 308 6.64 5.33 9.32
CA THR A 308 6.41 6.78 9.40
C THR A 308 7.65 7.52 9.92
N GLY A 309 7.47 8.76 10.38
CA GLY A 309 8.53 9.66 10.82
C GLY A 309 9.09 10.51 9.68
N THR A 310 9.86 11.54 10.04
CA THR A 310 10.53 12.46 9.10
C THR A 310 11.99 12.09 8.86
N GLY A 311 12.62 11.39 9.81
CA GLY A 311 14.00 10.92 9.67
C GLY A 311 14.15 9.76 8.68
N ALA A 312 15.24 9.80 7.90
CA ALA A 312 15.57 8.74 6.95
C ALA A 312 16.03 7.47 7.66
N ASN A 313 15.53 6.31 7.23
CA ASN A 313 16.12 5.04 7.65
C ASN A 313 17.47 4.86 6.91
N THR A 314 18.48 4.35 7.61
CA THR A 314 19.87 4.30 7.15
C THR A 314 20.49 2.91 7.18
N TYR A 315 19.69 1.88 7.45
CA TYR A 315 20.19 0.50 7.41
C TYR A 315 20.55 0.06 5.99
N LYS A 316 21.52 -0.86 5.83
CA LYS A 316 22.01 -1.29 4.50
C LYS A 316 21.66 -2.71 4.10
N GLY A 317 21.02 -3.49 4.97
CA GLY A 317 20.59 -4.85 4.64
C GLY A 317 19.24 -4.88 3.90
N VAL A 318 18.93 -6.05 3.35
CA VAL A 318 17.72 -6.28 2.54
C VAL A 318 16.46 -6.04 3.36
N THR A 319 15.44 -5.44 2.72
CA THR A 319 14.06 -5.47 3.24
C THR A 319 13.25 -6.58 2.58
N VAL A 320 12.57 -7.42 3.36
CA VAL A 320 11.68 -8.48 2.87
C VAL A 320 10.26 -8.26 3.39
N LEU A 321 9.31 -8.07 2.48
CA LEU A 321 7.88 -7.99 2.77
C LEU A 321 7.25 -9.33 2.41
N SER A 322 6.94 -10.15 3.41
CA SER A 322 6.49 -11.53 3.19
C SER A 322 4.97 -11.65 3.06
N PHE A 323 4.22 -10.94 3.92
CA PHE A 323 2.76 -10.98 3.95
C PHE A 323 2.17 -9.65 4.44
N GLY A 324 0.88 -9.46 4.13
CA GLY A 324 0.12 -8.31 4.58
C GLY A 324 0.58 -7.02 3.89
N LYS A 325 0.21 -5.89 4.48
CA LYS A 325 0.54 -4.58 3.90
C LYS A 325 1.77 -3.99 4.58
N THR A 326 2.62 -3.36 3.80
CA THR A 326 3.60 -2.40 4.30
C THR A 326 3.22 -1.04 3.74
N LYS A 327 2.76 -0.16 4.62
CA LYS A 327 2.36 1.19 4.28
C LYS A 327 3.49 2.14 4.60
N ILE A 328 3.97 2.89 3.61
CA ILE A 328 5.05 3.85 3.79
C ILE A 328 4.52 5.28 3.69
N LYS A 329 5.05 6.15 4.55
CA LYS A 329 4.78 7.60 4.56
C LYS A 329 6.06 8.46 4.45
N LYS A 330 7.19 7.85 4.09
CA LYS A 330 8.48 8.53 3.85
C LYS A 330 9.28 7.83 2.74
N ALA A 331 10.00 8.61 1.93
CA ALA A 331 10.82 8.15 0.79
C ALA A 331 11.90 7.14 1.20
N SER A 332 12.56 7.40 2.31
CA SER A 332 13.65 6.60 2.89
C SER A 332 13.11 5.59 3.91
N ALA A 333 12.05 4.87 3.55
CA ALA A 333 11.47 3.82 4.40
C ALA A 333 12.33 2.55 4.45
N PHE A 334 13.09 2.25 3.40
CA PHE A 334 13.77 0.96 3.21
C PHE A 334 15.29 0.97 3.38
N GLY A 335 15.83 1.97 4.07
CA GLY A 335 17.27 2.05 4.29
C GLY A 335 18.00 2.65 3.08
N THR A 336 19.24 2.23 2.86
CA THR A 336 20.04 2.58 1.69
C THR A 336 19.70 1.67 0.51
N VAL A 337 19.85 2.20 -0.70
CA VAL A 337 19.45 1.53 -1.96
C VAL A 337 20.23 0.28 -2.36
N ASP A 338 21.35 -0.02 -1.71
CA ASP A 338 22.31 -1.04 -2.16
C ASP A 338 21.74 -2.47 -2.11
N ALA A 339 20.90 -2.79 -1.11
CA ALA A 339 20.40 -4.14 -0.90
C ALA A 339 19.03 -4.42 -1.54
N GLY A 340 18.22 -3.39 -1.80
CA GLY A 340 16.90 -3.53 -2.39
C GLY A 340 15.82 -4.01 -1.41
N THR A 341 14.59 -3.96 -1.90
CA THR A 341 13.41 -4.50 -1.19
C THR A 341 12.77 -5.62 -2.01
N THR A 342 12.51 -6.76 -1.36
CA THR A 342 11.74 -7.87 -1.94
C THR A 342 10.31 -7.86 -1.43
N ILE A 343 9.35 -7.82 -2.34
CA ILE A 343 7.91 -7.96 -2.08
C ILE A 343 7.49 -9.36 -2.52
N SER A 344 7.13 -10.20 -1.56
CA SER A 344 6.76 -11.59 -1.79
C SER A 344 5.29 -11.73 -2.17
N ASP A 345 4.93 -12.93 -2.64
CA ASP A 345 3.54 -13.26 -2.95
C ASP A 345 2.65 -13.14 -1.69
N GLY A 346 1.50 -12.48 -1.83
CA GLY A 346 0.61 -12.14 -0.71
C GLY A 346 0.99 -10.88 0.08
N ALA A 347 2.06 -10.16 -0.29
CA ALA A 347 2.41 -8.87 0.29
C ALA A 347 2.06 -7.69 -0.63
N THR A 348 1.73 -6.54 -0.04
CA THR A 348 1.51 -5.28 -0.77
C THR A 348 2.33 -4.15 -0.17
N LEU A 349 3.15 -3.50 -0.99
CA LEU A 349 3.69 -2.17 -0.69
C LEU A 349 2.64 -1.11 -1.03
N LEU A 350 2.13 -0.43 -0.01
CA LEU A 350 1.16 0.64 -0.12
C LEU A 350 1.84 2.00 0.02
N ILE A 351 1.81 2.79 -1.05
CA ILE A 351 2.30 4.18 -1.10
C ILE A 351 1.10 5.10 -0.92
N ASP A 352 1.02 5.74 0.25
CA ASP A 352 -0.09 6.59 0.69
C ASP A 352 0.40 8.03 0.93
N MET A 353 0.96 8.64 -0.11
CA MET A 353 1.49 10.00 -0.06
C MET A 353 1.59 10.61 -1.47
N ASN A 354 1.67 11.94 -1.54
CA ASN A 354 1.79 12.70 -2.79
C ASN A 354 3.21 13.25 -2.97
N GLY A 355 3.69 13.34 -4.21
CA GLY A 355 5.00 13.92 -4.55
C GLY A 355 6.18 13.02 -4.16
N PHE A 356 5.95 11.72 -4.01
CA PHE A 356 6.92 10.79 -3.44
C PHE A 356 7.85 10.19 -4.51
N THR A 357 9.13 10.07 -4.18
CA THR A 357 10.14 9.38 -5.01
C THR A 357 10.80 8.26 -4.22
N LEU A 358 10.69 7.01 -4.69
CA LEU A 358 11.38 5.85 -4.14
C LEU A 358 12.53 5.44 -5.05
N THR A 359 13.75 5.61 -4.56
CA THR A 359 14.98 5.21 -5.27
C THR A 359 15.35 3.76 -5.06
N GLU A 360 14.72 3.09 -4.10
CA GLU A 360 14.98 1.70 -3.74
C GLU A 360 14.66 0.75 -4.90
N PRO A 361 15.61 -0.12 -5.32
CA PRO A 361 15.30 -1.22 -6.25
C PRO A 361 14.29 -2.19 -5.63
N LEU A 362 13.27 -2.57 -6.40
CA LEU A 362 12.19 -3.44 -5.95
C LEU A 362 12.20 -4.77 -6.71
N SER A 363 12.30 -5.87 -5.98
CA SER A 363 12.02 -7.21 -6.51
C SER A 363 10.60 -7.62 -6.11
N ILE A 364 9.71 -7.88 -7.07
CA ILE A 364 8.29 -8.09 -6.81
C ILE A 364 7.80 -9.45 -7.30
N LYS A 365 6.88 -10.04 -6.54
CA LYS A 365 6.16 -11.27 -6.88
C LYS A 365 4.72 -11.19 -6.38
N GLY A 366 3.78 -11.67 -7.17
CA GLY A 366 2.40 -11.88 -6.77
C GLY A 366 1.47 -10.70 -7.07
N ILE A 367 0.19 -10.94 -6.79
CA ILE A 367 -0.89 -9.99 -7.07
C ILE A 367 -1.26 -9.14 -5.85
N GLY A 368 -0.55 -9.29 -4.74
CA GLY A 368 -0.74 -8.53 -3.50
C GLY A 368 -1.81 -9.08 -2.57
N VAL A 369 -2.10 -8.33 -1.51
CA VAL A 369 -3.11 -8.65 -0.50
C VAL A 369 -4.52 -8.66 -1.11
N SER A 370 -5.32 -9.66 -0.74
CA SER A 370 -6.74 -9.73 -1.09
C SER A 370 -7.54 -8.71 -0.27
N SER A 371 -8.36 -7.90 -0.94
CA SER A 371 -9.29 -6.95 -0.35
C SER A 371 -10.69 -7.25 -0.90
N GLY A 372 -11.38 -8.20 -0.25
CA GLY A 372 -12.60 -8.80 -0.79
C GLY A 372 -12.32 -9.54 -2.10
N ALA A 373 -13.10 -9.23 -3.15
CA ALA A 373 -12.94 -9.82 -4.49
C ALA A 373 -11.79 -9.22 -5.31
N ASN A 374 -11.10 -8.19 -4.81
CA ASN A 374 -10.06 -7.47 -5.53
C ASN A 374 -8.69 -7.71 -4.91
N TYR A 375 -7.65 -7.69 -5.74
CA TYR A 375 -6.27 -7.75 -5.29
C TYR A 375 -5.61 -6.38 -5.32
N GLU A 376 -4.84 -6.05 -4.30
CA GLU A 376 -4.24 -4.72 -4.16
C GLU A 376 -2.99 -4.48 -5.02
N GLY A 377 -2.43 -5.52 -5.64
CA GLY A 377 -1.13 -5.46 -6.32
C GLY A 377 0.02 -5.65 -5.34
N ALA A 378 1.15 -6.17 -5.82
CA ALA A 378 2.40 -6.16 -5.06
C ALA A 378 2.81 -4.72 -4.72
N ILE A 379 2.48 -3.77 -5.58
CA ILE A 379 2.60 -2.33 -5.34
C ILE A 379 1.24 -1.67 -5.57
N LYS A 380 0.84 -0.82 -4.63
CA LYS A 380 -0.38 0.01 -4.70
C LYS A 380 -0.05 1.46 -4.42
N THR A 381 -0.45 2.36 -5.31
CA THR A 381 -0.46 3.80 -5.05
C THR A 381 -1.90 4.28 -4.96
N LEU A 382 -2.20 5.14 -3.98
CA LEU A 382 -3.58 5.61 -3.77
C LEU A 382 -3.87 6.97 -4.44
N TYR A 383 -2.96 7.93 -4.30
CA TYR A 383 -3.13 9.29 -4.80
C TYR A 383 -1.77 9.97 -5.01
N GLY A 384 -1.80 11.10 -5.73
CA GLY A 384 -0.66 11.97 -5.95
C GLY A 384 0.29 11.53 -7.06
N LYS A 385 1.20 12.44 -7.44
CA LYS A 385 2.25 12.18 -8.43
C LYS A 385 3.45 11.53 -7.74
N ASN A 386 3.69 10.26 -8.04
CA ASN A 386 4.72 9.46 -7.39
C ASN A 386 5.68 8.89 -8.42
N SER A 387 6.93 8.62 -8.02
CA SER A 387 7.96 8.05 -8.86
C SER A 387 8.64 6.89 -8.14
N ILE A 388 8.77 5.75 -8.81
CA ILE A 388 9.66 4.67 -8.38
C ILE A 388 10.83 4.67 -9.36
N THR A 389 11.94 5.24 -8.92
CA THR A 389 13.15 5.43 -9.74
C THR A 389 14.15 4.29 -9.59
N GLY A 390 14.08 3.51 -8.51
CA GLY A 390 14.80 2.24 -8.39
C GLY A 390 14.27 1.22 -9.39
N ASN A 391 15.14 0.34 -9.89
CA ASN A 391 14.77 -0.67 -10.89
C ASN A 391 13.74 -1.66 -10.32
N LEU A 392 12.77 -2.06 -11.14
CA LEU A 392 11.81 -3.11 -10.79
C LEU A 392 12.22 -4.44 -11.44
N THR A 393 12.27 -5.50 -10.65
CA THR A 393 12.56 -6.86 -11.15
C THR A 393 11.44 -7.82 -10.73
N LEU A 394 10.90 -8.58 -11.67
CA LEU A 394 9.88 -9.58 -11.37
C LEU A 394 10.56 -10.90 -10.96
N LEU A 395 10.11 -11.46 -9.83
CA LEU A 395 10.45 -12.80 -9.35
C LEU A 395 9.28 -13.80 -9.54
N GLY A 396 8.22 -13.34 -10.19
CA GLY A 396 7.02 -14.09 -10.54
C GLY A 396 5.98 -13.15 -11.16
N ASN A 397 4.86 -13.71 -11.61
CA ASN A 397 3.73 -12.92 -12.12
C ASN A 397 3.34 -11.88 -11.08
N SER A 398 3.23 -10.62 -11.51
CA SER A 398 3.11 -9.49 -10.61
C SER A 398 2.08 -8.49 -11.08
N ARG A 399 1.44 -7.80 -10.13
CA ARG A 399 0.47 -6.74 -10.40
C ARG A 399 0.88 -5.45 -9.70
N ILE A 400 0.79 -4.33 -10.42
CA ILE A 400 0.91 -2.98 -9.86
C ILE A 400 -0.40 -2.27 -10.08
N ASN A 401 -0.99 -1.75 -9.01
CA ASN A 401 -2.22 -0.97 -9.06
C ASN A 401 -1.93 0.51 -8.81
N ILE A 402 -2.36 1.34 -9.76
CA ILE A 402 -2.14 2.78 -9.75
C ILE A 402 -3.48 3.50 -9.61
N GLY A 403 -3.66 4.19 -8.49
CA GLY A 403 -4.88 4.92 -8.15
C GLY A 403 -5.97 4.05 -7.51
N ALA A 404 -6.95 4.71 -6.91
CA ALA A 404 -8.15 4.05 -6.39
C ALA A 404 -9.04 3.52 -7.53
N VAL A 405 -9.67 2.36 -7.32
CA VAL A 405 -10.44 1.62 -8.34
C VAL A 405 -11.70 2.37 -8.85
N TYR A 406 -12.13 3.46 -8.19
CA TYR A 406 -13.44 4.09 -8.44
C TYR A 406 -13.47 5.62 -8.47
N GLN A 407 -12.32 6.30 -8.62
CA GLN A 407 -12.30 7.77 -8.73
C GLN A 407 -12.06 8.18 -10.18
N VAL A 408 -13.14 8.27 -10.96
CA VAL A 408 -13.12 8.90 -12.28
C VAL A 408 -13.15 10.41 -12.05
N GLY A 409 -12.09 11.15 -12.40
CA GLY A 409 -12.17 12.62 -12.45
C GLY A 409 -11.06 13.46 -11.83
N ASN A 410 -9.94 12.89 -11.36
CA ASN A 410 -8.75 13.69 -11.03
C ASN A 410 -7.60 13.35 -11.99
N SER A 411 -7.55 14.05 -13.13
CA SER A 411 -6.59 13.85 -14.23
C SER A 411 -5.15 14.32 -13.93
N SER A 412 -4.77 14.37 -12.65
CA SER A 412 -3.48 14.93 -12.21
C SER A 412 -2.56 13.92 -11.53
N ASP A 413 -3.00 12.69 -11.26
CA ASP A 413 -2.20 11.71 -10.52
C ASP A 413 -1.46 10.78 -11.48
N SER A 414 -0.13 10.73 -11.36
CA SER A 414 0.75 9.93 -12.24
C SER A 414 1.71 9.07 -11.42
N LEU A 415 1.83 7.78 -11.73
CA LEU A 415 2.97 6.97 -11.28
C LEU A 415 4.03 6.90 -12.38
N ASN A 416 5.22 7.41 -12.10
CA ASN A 416 6.39 7.23 -12.95
C ASN A 416 7.17 5.98 -12.50
N LEU A 417 7.48 5.10 -13.43
CA LEU A 417 8.26 3.89 -13.21
C LEU A 417 9.57 3.98 -14.00
N SER A 418 10.65 3.45 -13.40
CA SER A 418 11.97 3.35 -14.00
C SER A 418 12.07 2.15 -14.97
N SER A 419 13.23 1.48 -15.04
CA SER A 419 13.39 0.25 -15.79
C SER A 419 12.67 -0.91 -15.09
N ILE A 420 12.13 -1.82 -15.91
CA ILE A 420 11.40 -3.00 -15.44
C ILE A 420 11.99 -4.23 -16.12
N ASN A 421 12.37 -5.24 -15.34
CA ASN A 421 12.78 -6.55 -15.85
C ASN A 421 11.66 -7.56 -15.56
N THR A 422 11.02 -8.06 -16.63
CA THR A 422 9.93 -9.05 -16.60
C THR A 422 10.41 -10.51 -16.48
N GLY A 423 11.69 -10.70 -16.11
CA GLY A 423 12.35 -11.97 -15.87
C GLY A 423 13.33 -12.34 -16.99
N SER A 424 14.62 -12.48 -16.68
CA SER A 424 15.65 -12.80 -17.68
C SER A 424 15.76 -14.31 -18.01
N SER A 425 15.45 -15.19 -17.04
CA SER A 425 15.52 -16.65 -17.17
C SER A 425 14.15 -17.32 -17.24
N SER A 426 13.10 -16.61 -16.87
CA SER A 426 11.71 -17.07 -16.85
C SER A 426 10.81 -15.94 -17.34
N ALA A 427 9.76 -16.29 -18.08
CA ALA A 427 8.80 -15.30 -18.56
C ALA A 427 7.76 -15.04 -17.45
N PHE A 428 7.72 -13.81 -16.92
CA PHE A 428 6.71 -13.40 -15.96
C PHE A 428 5.77 -12.35 -16.53
N GLU A 429 4.50 -12.45 -16.18
CA GLU A 429 3.50 -11.47 -16.57
C GLU A 429 3.47 -10.30 -15.59
N LEU A 430 3.55 -9.06 -16.10
CA LEU A 430 3.30 -7.84 -15.34
C LEU A 430 1.94 -7.26 -15.73
N THR A 431 1.02 -7.20 -14.77
CA THR A 431 -0.23 -6.45 -14.92
C THR A 431 -0.09 -5.04 -14.35
N LEU A 432 -0.32 -4.03 -15.19
CA LEU A 432 -0.37 -2.61 -14.82
C LEU A 432 -1.84 -2.16 -14.84
N THR A 433 -2.43 -1.98 -13.66
CA THR A 433 -3.79 -1.43 -13.51
C THR A 433 -3.70 0.08 -13.34
N SER A 434 -3.77 0.83 -14.45
CA SER A 434 -3.72 2.30 -14.44
C SER A 434 -5.13 2.89 -14.41
N ASN A 435 -5.63 3.22 -13.22
CA ASN A 435 -6.90 3.97 -13.06
C ASN A 435 -6.66 5.48 -13.02
N VAL A 436 -5.43 5.89 -12.75
CA VAL A 436 -4.88 7.23 -12.98
C VAL A 436 -3.59 7.06 -13.78
N GLY A 437 -3.24 8.05 -14.59
CA GLY A 437 -2.11 8.00 -15.53
C GLY A 437 -0.86 7.31 -14.99
N THR A 438 -0.19 6.53 -15.82
CA THR A 438 1.07 5.86 -15.48
C THR A 438 2.07 6.09 -16.60
N LYS A 439 3.33 6.31 -16.27
CA LYS A 439 4.40 6.46 -17.25
C LYS A 439 5.57 5.55 -16.90
N VAL A 440 5.97 4.69 -17.82
CA VAL A 440 7.22 3.94 -17.72
C VAL A 440 8.28 4.70 -18.53
N VAL A 441 9.24 5.26 -17.82
CA VAL A 441 10.32 6.09 -18.39
C VAL A 441 11.52 5.25 -18.78
N GLY A 442 11.81 4.19 -18.02
CA GLY A 442 12.90 3.26 -18.32
C GLY A 442 12.48 2.16 -19.30
N VAL A 443 13.46 1.36 -19.71
CA VAL A 443 13.25 0.19 -20.58
C VAL A 443 12.53 -0.91 -19.80
N ILE A 444 11.44 -1.43 -20.37
CA ILE A 444 10.87 -2.74 -20.00
C ILE A 444 11.61 -3.81 -20.81
N SER A 445 12.18 -4.80 -20.13
CA SER A 445 13.02 -5.87 -20.70
C SER A 445 12.64 -7.24 -20.12
N GLY A 446 13.27 -8.32 -20.60
CA GLY A 446 13.08 -9.69 -20.11
C GLY A 446 12.21 -10.57 -21.03
N ASN A 447 11.89 -11.78 -20.61
CA ASN A 447 11.15 -12.75 -21.42
C ASN A 447 9.63 -12.67 -21.22
N GLY A 448 9.18 -11.82 -20.29
CA GLY A 448 7.81 -11.76 -19.82
C GLY A 448 6.87 -10.88 -20.65
N SER A 449 5.60 -10.87 -20.25
CA SER A 449 4.51 -10.17 -20.95
C SER A 449 4.02 -8.97 -20.14
N ILE A 450 3.42 -7.97 -20.81
CA ILE A 450 2.79 -6.81 -20.17
C ILE A 450 1.28 -6.84 -20.43
N ILE A 451 0.48 -6.71 -19.38
CA ILE A 451 -0.95 -6.42 -19.46
C ILE A 451 -1.20 -4.99 -19.00
N LYS A 452 -1.95 -4.25 -19.81
CA LYS A 452 -2.56 -2.98 -19.41
C LYS A 452 -4.04 -3.16 -19.14
N GLU A 453 -4.46 -2.78 -17.94
CA GLU A 453 -5.86 -2.63 -17.53
C GLU A 453 -6.08 -1.34 -16.73
N GLY A 454 -7.31 -1.08 -16.29
CA GLY A 454 -7.71 0.17 -15.66
C GLY A 454 -8.09 1.25 -16.67
N LEU A 455 -8.77 2.29 -16.20
CA LEU A 455 -9.50 3.25 -17.05
C LEU A 455 -8.63 4.28 -17.77
N ASP A 456 -7.40 4.52 -17.30
CA ASP A 456 -6.54 5.61 -17.78
C ASP A 456 -5.36 5.10 -18.62
N THR A 457 -4.39 5.96 -18.87
CA THR A 457 -3.32 5.81 -19.84
C THR A 457 -2.04 5.27 -19.21
N LEU A 458 -1.45 4.26 -19.84
CA LEU A 458 -0.06 3.85 -19.67
C LEU A 458 0.78 4.47 -20.80
N VAL A 459 1.70 5.36 -20.46
CA VAL A 459 2.67 5.94 -21.38
C VAL A 459 3.97 5.16 -21.32
N LEU A 460 4.44 4.66 -22.46
CA LEU A 460 5.74 3.99 -22.57
C LEU A 460 6.72 4.92 -23.29
N SER A 461 7.88 5.22 -22.70
CA SER A 461 8.77 6.30 -23.20
C SER A 461 10.17 5.85 -23.60
N ALA A 462 10.51 4.58 -23.43
CA ALA A 462 11.78 4.00 -23.85
C ALA A 462 11.56 2.85 -24.83
N ILE A 463 12.60 2.53 -25.61
CA ILE A 463 12.61 1.37 -26.51
C ILE A 463 12.58 0.10 -25.64
N ASN A 464 11.44 -0.60 -25.63
CA ASN A 464 11.25 -1.78 -24.80
C ASN A 464 11.69 -3.05 -25.54
N THR A 465 12.24 -4.01 -24.79
CA THR A 465 12.88 -5.23 -25.32
C THR A 465 12.33 -6.51 -24.68
N TYR A 466 11.18 -6.45 -24.02
CA TYR A 466 10.55 -7.65 -23.48
C TYR A 466 10.02 -8.56 -24.60
N ALA A 467 10.13 -9.87 -24.42
CA ALA A 467 9.81 -10.84 -25.48
C ALA A 467 8.35 -11.35 -25.46
N GLY A 468 7.69 -11.31 -24.31
CA GLY A 468 6.31 -11.76 -24.15
C GLY A 468 5.31 -10.71 -24.66
N ALA A 469 4.04 -11.10 -24.78
CA ALA A 469 3.02 -10.27 -25.43
C ALA A 469 2.75 -8.93 -24.72
N THR A 470 2.30 -7.94 -25.50
CA THR A 470 1.61 -6.75 -24.98
C THR A 470 0.10 -6.98 -25.09
N ARG A 471 -0.63 -7.02 -23.98
CA ARG A 471 -2.09 -7.15 -23.96
C ARG A 471 -2.74 -5.90 -23.40
N LEU A 472 -3.65 -5.31 -24.17
CA LEU A 472 -4.46 -4.15 -23.77
C LEU A 472 -5.90 -4.61 -23.48
N ASN A 473 -6.30 -4.60 -22.21
CA ASN A 473 -7.66 -4.95 -21.79
C ASN A 473 -8.58 -3.73 -21.74
N THR A 474 -8.13 -2.64 -21.11
CA THR A 474 -8.92 -1.44 -20.88
C THR A 474 -8.04 -0.19 -20.77
N GLY A 475 -8.67 0.98 -20.91
CA GLY A 475 -7.97 2.28 -20.88
C GLY A 475 -7.11 2.48 -22.12
N CYS A 476 -5.95 3.12 -21.96
CA CYS A 476 -5.08 3.47 -23.08
C CYS A 476 -3.63 3.00 -22.89
N ILE A 477 -2.98 2.51 -23.96
CA ILE A 477 -1.52 2.51 -24.08
C ILE A 477 -1.14 3.64 -25.03
N ARG A 478 -0.25 4.54 -24.60
CA ARG A 478 0.23 5.64 -25.43
C ARG A 478 1.75 5.62 -25.59
N LEU A 479 2.24 5.86 -26.79
CA LEU A 479 3.67 6.04 -27.03
C LEU A 479 4.15 7.40 -26.53
N GLY A 480 5.33 7.42 -25.91
CA GLY A 480 6.04 8.62 -25.46
C GLY A 480 7.34 8.89 -26.23
N ALA A 481 7.71 8.01 -27.16
CA ALA A 481 8.86 8.14 -28.05
C ALA A 481 8.64 7.24 -29.29
N ASN A 482 9.52 7.35 -30.30
CA ASN A 482 9.52 6.46 -31.45
C ASN A 482 10.06 5.06 -31.08
N TYR A 483 9.53 4.02 -31.71
CA TYR A 483 10.01 2.63 -31.62
C TYR A 483 10.01 2.08 -30.18
N VAL A 484 8.95 2.38 -29.44
CA VAL A 484 8.85 2.08 -28.01
C VAL A 484 8.41 0.66 -27.76
N LEU A 485 7.53 0.09 -28.59
CA LEU A 485 7.05 -1.28 -28.39
C LEU A 485 7.99 -2.32 -29.01
N PRO A 486 8.04 -3.56 -28.45
CA PRO A 486 8.83 -4.61 -29.05
C PRO A 486 8.37 -4.93 -30.47
N SER A 487 9.32 -4.98 -31.41
CA SER A 487 9.07 -5.12 -32.85
C SER A 487 9.45 -6.49 -33.41
N ALA A 488 9.87 -7.44 -32.56
CA ALA A 488 10.19 -8.79 -32.97
C ALA A 488 8.99 -9.45 -33.66
N SER A 489 9.22 -10.23 -34.71
CA SER A 489 8.15 -10.91 -35.45
C SER A 489 7.37 -11.93 -34.60
N THR A 490 7.95 -12.41 -33.50
CA THR A 490 7.30 -13.31 -32.54
C THR A 490 6.51 -12.57 -31.45
N HIS A 491 6.70 -11.26 -31.31
CA HIS A 491 5.99 -10.45 -30.33
C HIS A 491 4.51 -10.34 -30.71
N SER A 492 3.59 -10.48 -29.76
CA SER A 492 2.16 -10.29 -30.03
C SER A 492 1.63 -9.03 -29.39
N PHE A 493 0.90 -8.22 -30.16
CA PHE A 493 0.11 -7.10 -29.66
C PHE A 493 -1.37 -7.47 -29.67
N ILE A 494 -1.95 -7.67 -28.49
CA ILE A 494 -3.29 -8.20 -28.29
C ILE A 494 -4.22 -7.08 -27.83
N PHE A 495 -5.16 -6.73 -28.69
CA PHE A 495 -6.31 -5.87 -28.40
C PHE A 495 -7.44 -6.68 -27.80
N ASN A 496 -7.56 -6.60 -26.48
CA ASN A 496 -8.61 -7.24 -25.68
C ASN A 496 -9.52 -6.17 -25.04
N GLY A 497 -9.75 -5.07 -25.77
CA GLY A 497 -10.44 -3.86 -25.33
C GLY A 497 -9.54 -2.62 -25.44
N GLY A 498 -10.03 -1.47 -24.94
CA GLY A 498 -9.25 -0.23 -24.81
C GLY A 498 -8.76 0.41 -26.12
N THR A 499 -7.88 1.41 -25.97
CA THR A 499 -7.33 2.23 -27.06
C THR A 499 -5.80 2.20 -27.08
N PHE A 500 -5.19 1.96 -28.22
CA PHE A 500 -3.77 2.26 -28.44
C PHE A 500 -3.62 3.65 -29.06
N SER A 501 -2.70 4.48 -28.56
CA SER A 501 -2.46 5.83 -29.07
C SER A 501 -0.99 5.99 -29.47
N SER A 502 -0.76 6.43 -30.70
CA SER A 502 0.59 6.71 -31.19
C SER A 502 1.24 7.93 -30.54
N GLY A 503 0.46 8.85 -29.97
CA GLY A 503 0.97 10.09 -29.38
C GLY A 503 1.78 10.99 -30.35
N GLY A 504 1.71 10.75 -31.67
CA GLY A 504 2.54 11.43 -32.67
C GLY A 504 3.90 10.77 -32.95
N PHE A 505 4.10 9.55 -32.45
CA PHE A 505 5.33 8.78 -32.63
C PHE A 505 5.14 7.60 -33.58
N THR A 506 6.24 7.25 -34.25
CA THR A 506 6.33 6.10 -35.15
C THR A 506 6.68 4.84 -34.38
N ASP A 507 6.04 3.71 -34.70
CA ASP A 507 6.34 2.43 -34.08
C ASP A 507 6.10 1.24 -35.01
N THR A 508 6.80 0.14 -34.75
CA THR A 508 6.54 -1.18 -35.36
C THR A 508 6.10 -2.12 -34.26
N LEU A 509 4.80 -2.42 -34.27
CA LEU A 509 4.18 -3.35 -33.34
C LEU A 509 4.37 -4.79 -33.82
N GLY A 510 4.32 -5.71 -32.88
CA GLY A 510 4.30 -7.15 -33.16
C GLY A 510 3.05 -7.61 -33.90
N ILE A 511 2.79 -8.92 -33.84
CA ILE A 511 1.68 -9.60 -34.48
C ILE A 511 0.34 -9.05 -33.93
N LEU A 512 -0.53 -8.58 -34.82
CA LEU A 512 -1.84 -8.04 -34.48
C LEU A 512 -2.84 -9.14 -34.08
N SER A 513 -3.44 -9.04 -32.91
CA SER A 513 -4.54 -9.89 -32.45
C SER A 513 -5.70 -9.07 -31.89
N ILE A 514 -6.92 -9.29 -32.38
CA ILE A 514 -8.16 -8.63 -31.94
C ILE A 514 -9.08 -9.66 -31.28
N THR A 515 -9.22 -9.57 -29.96
CA THR A 515 -10.07 -10.46 -29.17
C THR A 515 -11.33 -9.79 -28.66
N GLU A 516 -11.35 -8.46 -28.56
CA GLU A 516 -12.49 -7.63 -28.15
C GLU A 516 -12.54 -6.33 -28.97
N ASN A 517 -13.62 -5.55 -28.82
CA ASN A 517 -13.75 -4.25 -29.49
C ASN A 517 -12.69 -3.27 -28.96
N SER A 518 -11.90 -2.72 -29.88
CA SER A 518 -10.74 -1.90 -29.53
C SER A 518 -10.54 -0.74 -30.51
N SER A 519 -9.71 0.22 -30.11
CA SER A 519 -9.43 1.40 -30.90
C SER A 519 -7.93 1.69 -31.07
N ILE A 520 -7.57 2.37 -32.15
CA ILE A 520 -6.25 2.96 -32.41
C ILE A 520 -6.44 4.46 -32.67
N ASP A 521 -5.62 5.29 -32.04
CA ASP A 521 -5.59 6.74 -32.25
C ASP A 521 -4.25 7.21 -32.83
N ILE A 522 -4.32 7.73 -34.06
CA ILE A 522 -3.19 8.31 -34.81
C ILE A 522 -3.43 9.78 -35.20
N ARG A 523 -4.34 10.47 -34.50
CA ARG A 523 -4.66 11.91 -34.72
C ARG A 523 -3.63 12.85 -34.11
N TYR A 524 -2.39 12.74 -34.54
CA TYR A 524 -1.29 13.55 -34.02
C TYR A 524 -0.45 14.16 -35.14
N THR A 525 0.23 15.26 -34.81
CA THR A 525 1.29 15.86 -35.61
C THR A 525 2.62 15.76 -34.86
N PRO A 526 3.76 15.64 -35.55
CA PRO A 526 3.93 15.59 -37.01
C PRO A 526 3.54 14.23 -37.63
N THR A 527 3.87 14.03 -38.92
CA THR A 527 3.68 12.73 -39.60
C THR A 527 4.37 11.61 -38.84
N HIS A 528 3.66 10.50 -38.62
CA HIS A 528 4.17 9.32 -37.93
C HIS A 528 3.53 8.06 -38.51
N GLU A 529 4.14 6.91 -38.25
CA GLU A 529 3.77 5.63 -38.85
C GLU A 529 3.56 4.55 -37.79
N LEU A 530 2.47 3.79 -37.92
CA LEU A 530 2.26 2.57 -37.15
C LEU A 530 2.33 1.36 -38.09
N ARG A 531 3.22 0.41 -37.81
CA ARG A 531 3.38 -0.81 -38.61
C ARG A 531 3.05 -2.03 -37.76
N PHE A 532 2.29 -2.99 -38.28
CA PHE A 532 2.15 -4.31 -37.69
C PHE A 532 2.96 -5.33 -38.48
N SER A 533 3.74 -6.15 -37.76
CA SER A 533 4.66 -7.11 -38.38
C SER A 533 3.93 -8.24 -39.10
N GLU A 534 2.84 -8.75 -38.52
CA GLU A 534 1.95 -9.79 -39.07
C GLU A 534 0.55 -9.71 -38.42
N LYS A 535 -0.34 -10.65 -38.75
CA LYS A 535 -1.64 -10.88 -38.08
C LYS A 535 -1.68 -12.27 -37.42
N ALA A 536 -2.33 -12.39 -36.27
CA ALA A 536 -2.58 -13.66 -35.59
C ALA A 536 -4.08 -14.00 -35.62
N ASN A 537 -4.86 -13.40 -34.72
CA ASN A 537 -6.23 -13.78 -34.45
C ASN A 537 -7.17 -12.59 -34.57
N PHE A 538 -8.33 -12.83 -35.15
CA PHE A 538 -9.40 -11.84 -35.23
C PHE A 538 -10.70 -12.53 -34.84
N THR A 539 -11.18 -12.33 -33.62
CA THR A 539 -12.41 -12.94 -33.09
C THR A 539 -13.64 -12.44 -33.83
N ALA A 540 -14.51 -13.37 -34.25
CA ALA A 540 -15.75 -13.05 -34.95
C ALA A 540 -16.63 -12.08 -34.13
N GLY A 541 -17.23 -11.10 -34.81
CA GLY A 541 -18.10 -10.10 -34.17
C GLY A 541 -17.38 -8.98 -33.40
N LYS A 542 -16.04 -8.95 -33.38
CA LYS A 542 -15.24 -7.89 -32.75
C LYS A 542 -14.65 -6.95 -33.77
N THR A 543 -14.58 -5.66 -33.47
CA THR A 543 -14.10 -4.62 -34.38
C THR A 543 -12.86 -3.88 -33.85
N LEU A 544 -12.05 -3.39 -34.78
CA LEU A 544 -10.95 -2.46 -34.51
C LEU A 544 -11.26 -1.11 -35.17
N THR A 545 -11.43 -0.06 -34.39
CA THR A 545 -11.67 1.29 -34.89
C THR A 545 -10.37 2.09 -34.95
N ILE A 546 -10.06 2.71 -36.09
CA ILE A 546 -8.84 3.50 -36.28
C ILE A 546 -9.22 4.96 -36.53
N TYR A 547 -8.76 5.85 -35.65
CA TYR A 547 -8.99 7.29 -35.73
C TYR A 547 -7.79 8.04 -36.27
N GLY A 548 -8.03 9.04 -37.12
CA GLY A 548 -6.97 9.93 -37.66
C GLY A 548 -6.28 9.39 -38.88
N TRP A 549 -6.91 8.42 -39.55
CA TRP A 549 -6.43 7.94 -40.83
C TRP A 549 -6.57 9.06 -41.87
N SER A 550 -5.44 9.49 -42.44
CA SER A 550 -5.43 10.60 -43.41
C SER A 550 -5.67 10.17 -44.86
N GLY A 551 -5.70 8.86 -45.14
CA GLY A 551 -5.67 8.33 -46.50
C GLY A 551 -4.38 8.64 -47.29
N LEU A 552 -4.23 7.92 -48.41
CA LEU A 552 -3.36 8.14 -49.58
C LEU A 552 -2.20 9.17 -49.48
N VAL A 553 -0.96 8.67 -49.37
CA VAL A 553 0.25 9.42 -49.80
C VAL A 553 0.54 9.03 -51.25
N ALA A 554 0.32 9.94 -52.18
CA ALA A 554 0.74 9.74 -53.56
C ALA A 554 2.27 9.90 -53.66
N GLU A 555 2.99 8.79 -53.80
CA GLU A 555 4.24 8.78 -54.53
C GLU A 555 4.01 8.09 -55.88
N THR A 556 4.20 8.88 -56.93
CA THR A 556 3.97 8.60 -58.35
C THR A 556 4.31 7.15 -58.75
N ILE A 557 3.29 6.31 -58.94
CA ILE A 557 3.41 5.05 -59.69
C ILE A 557 2.94 5.31 -61.12
N THR A 558 3.74 4.91 -62.09
CA THR A 558 3.35 4.96 -63.51
C THR A 558 2.42 3.78 -63.85
N LYS A 559 1.67 3.92 -64.95
CA LYS A 559 0.62 3.01 -65.47
C LYS A 559 1.03 1.53 -65.61
N TYR A 560 2.31 1.19 -65.49
CA TYR A 560 2.84 -0.18 -65.63
C TYR A 560 3.48 -0.75 -64.35
N GLY A 561 3.26 -0.14 -63.19
CA GLY A 561 3.55 -0.79 -61.91
C GLY A 561 5.04 -0.98 -61.58
N GLN A 562 5.96 -0.26 -62.22
CA GLN A 562 7.34 -0.17 -61.73
C GLN A 562 7.60 1.16 -61.01
N SER A 563 8.23 1.06 -59.84
CA SER A 563 8.90 2.17 -59.16
C SER A 563 9.98 2.73 -60.09
N LYS A 564 10.12 4.06 -60.17
CA LYS A 564 11.36 4.66 -60.68
C LYS A 564 12.41 4.52 -59.60
N GLY A 565 13.02 3.33 -59.53
CA GLY A 565 14.26 2.98 -58.82
C GLY A 565 14.35 3.34 -57.33
N GLY A 566 14.32 2.33 -56.45
CA GLY A 566 14.88 2.52 -55.11
C GLY A 566 14.54 1.48 -54.05
N ASP A 567 13.27 1.13 -53.86
CA ASP A 567 12.86 0.33 -52.69
C ASP A 567 11.99 -0.88 -53.04
N SER A 568 12.47 -2.06 -52.65
CA SER A 568 11.94 -3.39 -52.97
C SER A 568 11.07 -3.99 -51.85
N ILE A 569 10.02 -3.28 -51.40
CA ILE A 569 9.05 -3.85 -50.43
C ILE A 569 7.62 -3.46 -50.85
N LEU A 570 6.77 -4.47 -51.03
CA LEU A 570 5.35 -4.31 -51.37
C LEU A 570 4.60 -3.72 -50.15
N VAL A 571 4.19 -2.46 -50.28
CA VAL A 571 3.40 -1.70 -49.29
C VAL A 571 1.96 -1.60 -49.79
N LEU A 572 0.99 -1.57 -48.88
CA LEU A 572 -0.39 -1.15 -49.17
C LEU A 572 -0.35 0.27 -49.78
N LYS A 573 -0.30 0.36 -51.12
CA LYS A 573 -0.38 1.61 -51.87
C LYS A 573 -1.79 1.74 -52.41
N THR A 574 -2.64 2.45 -51.70
CA THR A 574 -3.88 2.98 -52.29
C THR A 574 -3.49 4.00 -53.36
N LEU A 575 -3.98 3.86 -54.61
CA LEU A 575 -4.09 4.86 -55.68
C LEU A 575 -5.15 4.43 -56.70
N LEU A 576 -6.19 5.26 -56.84
CA LEU A 576 -7.32 5.13 -57.77
C LEU A 576 -7.00 5.78 -59.13
N LYS A 577 -7.27 5.07 -60.24
CA LYS A 577 -7.81 5.65 -61.49
C LYS A 577 -8.65 4.59 -62.24
N ARG A 578 -9.82 5.00 -62.75
CA ARG A 578 -10.66 4.18 -63.65
C ARG A 578 -10.11 4.17 -65.08
N SER A 579 -10.29 3.06 -65.78
CA SER A 579 -10.05 2.97 -67.22
C SER A 579 -11.10 3.78 -68.00
N GLY A 580 -10.61 4.52 -69.01
CA GLY A 580 -11.40 5.07 -70.10
C GLY A 580 -12.16 6.37 -69.82
N GLU A 581 -11.45 7.49 -69.63
CA GLU A 581 -11.58 8.71 -70.46
C GLU A 581 -10.61 9.80 -69.96
N THR A 582 -10.04 10.53 -70.92
CA THR A 582 -9.03 11.58 -70.72
C THR A 582 -9.69 12.92 -70.47
N SER A 583 -9.25 13.68 -69.46
CA SER A 583 -8.95 15.10 -69.67
C SER A 583 -8.08 15.67 -68.56
N THR A 584 -7.19 16.54 -68.99
CA THR A 584 -6.23 17.32 -68.22
C THR A 584 -6.88 18.54 -67.58
N SER A 585 -6.54 18.76 -66.31
CA SER A 585 -6.57 20.02 -65.56
C SER A 585 -7.84 20.42 -64.79
N LYS A 586 -7.58 20.64 -63.49
CA LYS A 586 -8.06 21.69 -62.55
C LYS A 586 -9.57 21.89 -62.26
N THR A 587 -9.83 21.84 -60.94
CA THR A 587 -10.76 22.66 -60.12
C THR A 587 -12.26 22.64 -60.44
N ASN A 588 -13.05 22.29 -59.40
CA ASN A 588 -14.51 22.49 -59.23
C ASN A 588 -15.35 21.58 -60.18
N THR A 589 -16.30 20.72 -59.77
CA THR A 589 -17.15 20.65 -58.56
C THR A 589 -18.01 19.35 -58.58
N MET A 590 -18.69 19.05 -57.45
CA MET A 590 -20.06 18.46 -57.29
C MET A 590 -20.34 16.94 -57.41
N THR A 591 -20.95 16.41 -56.34
CA THR A 591 -21.79 15.19 -56.33
C THR A 591 -23.10 15.38 -57.11
N LYS A 592 -23.88 14.30 -57.31
CA LYS A 592 -25.17 14.25 -58.06
C LYS A 592 -26.27 15.21 -57.55
N TYR A 593 -26.08 15.87 -56.40
CA TYR A 593 -26.93 16.97 -55.89
C TYR A 593 -26.17 18.29 -55.68
N GLY A 594 -25.00 18.45 -56.28
CA GLY A 594 -24.31 19.71 -56.22
C GLY A 594 -23.54 19.99 -54.93
N GLN A 595 -23.14 18.98 -54.17
CA GLN A 595 -22.17 19.18 -53.08
C GLN A 595 -20.80 18.64 -53.46
N GLU A 596 -19.83 19.54 -53.47
CA GLU A 596 -18.42 19.20 -53.41
C GLU A 596 -18.17 18.39 -52.12
N ILE A 597 -17.80 17.11 -52.23
CA ILE A 597 -17.07 16.48 -51.12
C ILE A 597 -15.61 16.83 -51.38
N THR A 598 -15.25 18.05 -50.99
CA THR A 598 -13.89 18.32 -50.57
C THR A 598 -13.67 17.36 -49.42
N ALA A 599 -13.04 16.22 -49.66
CA ALA A 599 -12.27 15.60 -48.60
C ALA A 599 -11.20 16.65 -48.30
N ALA A 600 -11.53 17.60 -47.41
CA ALA A 600 -10.53 18.38 -46.75
C ALA A 600 -9.64 17.31 -46.14
N ILE A 601 -8.49 17.08 -46.77
CA ILE A 601 -7.35 16.52 -46.07
C ILE A 601 -7.14 17.58 -45.01
N PHE A 602 -7.78 17.40 -43.85
CA PHE A 602 -7.60 18.32 -42.75
C PHE A 602 -6.09 18.33 -42.54
N THR A 603 -5.47 19.48 -42.77
CA THR A 603 -4.01 19.69 -42.79
C THR A 603 -3.34 19.37 -41.45
N ASN A 604 -4.09 18.78 -40.52
CA ASN A 604 -3.91 18.84 -39.08
C ASN A 604 -3.62 17.46 -38.49
N TYR A 605 -3.74 16.35 -39.24
CA TYR A 605 -3.40 14.99 -38.78
C TYR A 605 -2.66 14.22 -39.87
N ARG A 606 -1.49 13.64 -39.54
CA ARG A 606 -0.58 13.01 -40.52
C ARG A 606 -0.18 11.58 -40.12
N GLY A 607 -1.03 10.87 -39.38
CA GLY A 607 -0.80 9.49 -38.98
C GLY A 607 -0.99 8.50 -40.15
N LYS A 608 -0.08 7.55 -40.30
CA LYS A 608 -0.17 6.45 -41.27
C LYS A 608 -0.19 5.11 -40.54
N ILE A 609 -0.90 4.13 -41.09
CA ILE A 609 -0.93 2.75 -40.57
C ILE A 609 -0.66 1.75 -41.69
N TYR A 610 0.15 0.74 -41.39
CA TYR A 610 0.55 -0.31 -42.31
C TYR A 610 0.36 -1.69 -41.67
N PHE A 611 -0.22 -2.61 -42.44
CA PHE A 611 -0.26 -4.03 -42.13
C PHE A 611 0.69 -4.72 -43.12
N THR A 612 1.89 -5.07 -42.66
CA THR A 612 2.95 -5.61 -43.53
C THR A 612 3.13 -7.11 -43.31
N ALA A 613 3.75 -7.77 -44.27
CA ALA A 613 4.24 -9.15 -44.16
C ALA A 613 5.75 -9.11 -43.86
N ALA A 614 6.25 -9.99 -42.99
CA ALA A 614 7.68 -10.09 -42.68
C ALA A 614 8.56 -10.45 -43.90
N THR A 615 7.98 -11.07 -44.94
CA THR A 615 8.64 -11.33 -46.23
C THR A 615 7.66 -11.15 -47.40
N PRO A 616 8.14 -10.79 -48.61
CA PRO A 616 7.27 -10.51 -49.78
C PRO A 616 6.42 -11.71 -50.27
N PHE A 617 6.62 -12.92 -49.74
CA PHE A 617 6.04 -14.16 -50.24
C PHE A 617 5.31 -15.02 -49.19
N ALA A 618 5.25 -14.59 -47.93
CA ALA A 618 4.45 -15.28 -46.91
C ALA A 618 3.02 -14.73 -46.88
N ALA A 619 2.02 -15.62 -46.86
CA ALA A 619 0.59 -15.28 -46.84
C ALA A 619 0.18 -14.65 -45.48
N THR A 620 0.40 -13.35 -45.28
CA THR A 620 0.12 -12.62 -44.03
C THR A 620 -0.67 -11.32 -44.21
N LEU A 621 -1.28 -11.10 -45.38
CA LEU A 621 -2.23 -10.00 -45.60
C LEU A 621 -3.55 -10.25 -44.87
N LEU A 622 -4.18 -9.18 -44.37
CA LEU A 622 -5.54 -9.26 -43.83
C LEU A 622 -6.52 -9.83 -44.87
N ASN A 623 -7.24 -10.88 -44.50
CA ASN A 623 -8.28 -11.47 -45.35
C ASN A 623 -9.56 -10.62 -45.33
N GLN A 624 -10.55 -10.95 -46.17
CA GLN A 624 -11.80 -10.17 -46.28
C GLN A 624 -12.53 -10.08 -44.94
N PHE A 625 -12.59 -11.21 -44.22
CA PHE A 625 -13.25 -11.30 -42.93
C PHE A 625 -12.60 -10.38 -41.89
N GLU A 626 -11.29 -10.23 -41.92
CA GLU A 626 -10.52 -9.36 -41.02
C GLU A 626 -10.66 -7.89 -41.38
N LEU A 627 -10.56 -7.54 -42.67
CA LEU A 627 -10.75 -6.18 -43.16
C LEU A 627 -12.17 -5.64 -42.89
N ASN A 628 -13.20 -6.48 -43.04
CA ASN A 628 -14.58 -6.10 -42.74
C ASN A 628 -14.82 -5.73 -41.27
N ARG A 629 -13.85 -5.98 -40.39
CA ARG A 629 -13.93 -5.66 -38.96
C ARG A 629 -13.02 -4.51 -38.56
N ILE A 630 -12.37 -3.86 -39.52
CA ILE A 630 -11.63 -2.64 -39.30
C ILE A 630 -12.49 -1.46 -39.77
N ILE A 631 -12.71 -0.50 -38.88
CA ILE A 631 -13.47 0.71 -39.15
C ILE A 631 -12.49 1.88 -39.15
N PHE A 632 -12.47 2.67 -40.22
CA PHE A 632 -11.60 3.84 -40.33
C PHE A 632 -12.40 5.14 -40.16
N HIS A 633 -11.91 6.01 -39.27
CA HIS A 633 -12.43 7.36 -39.02
C HIS A 633 -11.35 8.41 -39.29
N ASN A 634 -11.76 9.47 -39.98
CA ASN A 634 -10.88 10.61 -40.25
C ASN A 634 -10.79 11.59 -39.06
N ASP A 635 -11.79 11.63 -38.17
CA ASP A 635 -11.85 12.52 -37.00
C ASP A 635 -12.59 11.88 -35.79
N PHE A 636 -12.96 12.67 -34.76
CA PHE A 636 -13.70 12.19 -33.58
C PHE A 636 -15.20 11.91 -33.82
N SER A 637 -15.77 12.35 -34.96
CA SER A 637 -17.22 12.45 -35.18
C SER A 637 -17.86 11.22 -35.83
N GLY A 638 -17.14 10.10 -35.94
CA GLY A 638 -17.75 8.80 -36.21
C GLY A 638 -18.34 8.60 -37.61
N THR A 639 -17.83 9.30 -38.63
CA THR A 639 -18.23 8.99 -40.01
C THR A 639 -17.57 7.68 -40.47
N ASP A 640 -18.34 6.59 -40.46
CA ASP A 640 -17.91 5.26 -40.89
C ASP A 640 -17.72 5.17 -42.42
N TYR A 641 -16.60 4.61 -42.86
CA TYR A 641 -16.39 4.16 -44.25
C TYR A 641 -16.22 2.63 -44.26
N ALA A 642 -17.10 1.90 -44.96
CA ALA A 642 -17.03 0.44 -45.10
C ALA A 642 -17.22 0.03 -46.58
N SER A 643 -16.50 -1.01 -47.04
CA SER A 643 -16.59 -1.52 -48.42
C SER A 643 -17.58 -2.68 -48.55
N SER A 644 -18.45 -2.68 -49.57
CA SER A 644 -19.30 -3.82 -49.90
C SER A 644 -19.13 -4.27 -51.36
N GLN A 645 -18.34 -5.33 -51.54
CA GLN A 645 -18.20 -6.20 -52.74
C GLN A 645 -17.12 -5.85 -53.79
N ASN A 646 -16.04 -6.64 -53.79
CA ASN A 646 -15.69 -7.57 -54.90
C ASN A 646 -14.57 -8.52 -54.42
N SER A 647 -14.75 -9.84 -54.60
CA SER A 647 -13.94 -10.89 -53.96
C SER A 647 -12.49 -11.01 -54.45
N SER A 648 -12.08 -10.18 -55.42
CA SER A 648 -10.78 -10.34 -56.10
C SER A 648 -9.91 -9.07 -56.15
N THR A 649 -10.45 -7.88 -55.84
CA THR A 649 -9.71 -6.61 -56.06
C THR A 649 -9.72 -5.63 -54.90
N ARG A 650 -10.55 -5.83 -53.86
CA ARG A 650 -10.51 -5.07 -52.59
C ARG A 650 -10.40 -3.53 -52.79
N GLU A 651 -11.17 -2.99 -53.74
CA GLU A 651 -11.29 -1.56 -54.04
C GLU A 651 -12.61 -1.03 -53.44
N LEU A 652 -12.64 0.16 -52.83
CA LEU A 652 -13.88 0.90 -52.58
C LEU A 652 -14.35 1.46 -53.93
N VAL A 653 -15.54 1.07 -54.38
CA VAL A 653 -16.05 1.44 -55.71
C VAL A 653 -17.10 2.54 -55.62
N ALA A 654 -17.16 3.38 -56.66
CA ALA A 654 -18.24 4.34 -56.82
C ALA A 654 -19.59 3.60 -56.89
N GLY A 655 -20.41 3.72 -55.84
CA GLY A 655 -21.69 3.02 -55.71
C GLY A 655 -21.88 2.24 -54.41
N ASP A 656 -20.87 2.14 -53.54
CA ASP A 656 -21.05 1.62 -52.18
C ASP A 656 -22.07 2.47 -51.40
N ALA A 657 -23.02 1.79 -50.72
CA ALA A 657 -24.12 2.45 -50.04
C ALA A 657 -23.70 2.95 -48.65
N TYR A 658 -23.97 4.24 -48.41
CA TYR A 658 -23.95 4.87 -47.09
C TYR A 658 -24.94 4.16 -46.17
N VAL A 659 -24.43 3.56 -45.10
CA VAL A 659 -25.25 3.14 -43.96
C VAL A 659 -24.81 3.98 -42.78
N ALA A 660 -25.59 5.02 -42.46
CA ALA A 660 -25.42 5.75 -41.20
C ALA A 660 -25.61 4.78 -40.03
N PRO A 661 -24.65 4.66 -39.09
CA PRO A 661 -25.00 4.16 -37.77
C PRO A 661 -25.98 5.16 -37.14
N THR A 662 -27.01 4.66 -36.46
CA THR A 662 -27.86 5.52 -35.64
C THR A 662 -27.00 6.01 -34.47
N GLU A 663 -26.74 7.32 -34.40
CA GLU A 663 -25.97 7.92 -33.30
C GLU A 663 -26.52 7.47 -31.94
N THR A 664 -25.64 7.01 -31.05
CA THR A 664 -26.02 6.79 -29.66
C THR A 664 -26.12 8.16 -28.98
N GLN A 665 -27.32 8.73 -29.01
CA GLN A 665 -27.67 9.99 -28.37
C GLN A 665 -27.45 9.90 -26.85
N VAL A 666 -26.66 10.82 -26.28
CA VAL A 666 -26.41 10.95 -24.84
C VAL A 666 -26.75 12.35 -24.33
N ALA A 667 -26.96 12.50 -23.02
CA ALA A 667 -27.33 13.78 -22.42
C ALA A 667 -26.26 14.87 -22.67
N PRO A 668 -26.66 16.14 -22.87
CA PRO A 668 -25.74 17.24 -23.12
C PRO A 668 -24.89 17.56 -21.87
N THR A 669 -23.66 18.02 -22.08
CA THR A 669 -22.74 18.43 -21.00
C THR A 669 -22.67 19.95 -20.92
N LEU A 670 -22.83 20.50 -19.71
CA LEU A 670 -22.82 21.93 -19.45
C LEU A 670 -21.63 22.33 -18.57
N SER A 671 -21.07 23.50 -18.82
CA SER A 671 -20.02 24.09 -17.99
C SER A 671 -20.56 24.52 -16.63
N GLN A 672 -19.63 24.73 -15.70
CA GLN A 672 -19.94 25.41 -14.43
C GLN A 672 -20.45 26.83 -14.70
N VAL A 673 -21.37 27.32 -13.88
CA VAL A 673 -21.86 28.70 -13.93
C VAL A 673 -20.79 29.63 -13.36
N THR A 674 -20.60 30.79 -13.98
CA THR A 674 -19.84 31.92 -13.42
C THR A 674 -20.82 32.99 -12.96
N ALA A 675 -20.69 33.42 -11.69
CA ALA A 675 -21.44 34.54 -11.14
C ALA A 675 -20.57 35.79 -11.13
N SER A 676 -21.09 36.90 -11.64
CA SER A 676 -20.42 38.20 -11.68
C SER A 676 -21.42 39.33 -11.41
N SER A 677 -20.92 40.54 -11.17
CA SER A 677 -21.76 41.73 -10.90
C SER A 677 -22.83 41.48 -9.82
N ILE A 678 -22.43 40.82 -8.72
CA ILE A 678 -23.33 40.43 -7.64
C ILE A 678 -23.67 41.67 -6.81
N THR A 679 -24.97 41.95 -6.67
CA THR A 679 -25.53 43.05 -5.87
C THR A 679 -26.43 42.48 -4.79
N ALA A 680 -26.93 43.34 -3.88
CA ALA A 680 -27.85 42.96 -2.82
C ALA A 680 -29.13 42.25 -3.34
N THR A 681 -29.55 42.52 -4.58
CA THR A 681 -30.82 42.02 -5.15
C THR A 681 -30.68 41.28 -6.48
N GLY A 682 -29.46 41.08 -7.01
CA GLY A 682 -29.26 40.35 -8.27
C GLY A 682 -27.81 39.95 -8.56
N ALA A 683 -27.62 39.13 -9.60
CA ALA A 683 -26.30 38.69 -10.07
C ALA A 683 -26.36 38.35 -11.57
N SER A 684 -25.27 38.55 -12.31
CA SER A 684 -25.14 38.06 -13.69
C SER A 684 -24.55 36.65 -13.68
N LEU A 685 -25.18 35.73 -14.39
CA LEU A 685 -24.84 34.31 -14.44
C LEU A 685 -24.52 33.88 -15.87
N GLY A 686 -23.36 33.27 -16.08
CA GLY A 686 -22.91 32.77 -17.38
C GLY A 686 -22.51 31.29 -17.34
N ALA A 687 -22.82 30.53 -18.39
CA ALA A 687 -22.37 29.15 -18.58
C ALA A 687 -22.30 28.84 -20.08
N ALA A 688 -21.99 27.61 -20.46
CA ALA A 688 -22.07 27.14 -21.83
C ALA A 688 -22.48 25.66 -21.90
N ILE A 689 -23.13 25.28 -22.99
CA ILE A 689 -23.29 23.86 -23.37
C ILE A 689 -22.02 23.50 -24.13
N SER A 690 -21.20 22.60 -23.56
CA SER A 690 -19.90 22.19 -24.11
C SER A 690 -20.04 21.11 -25.18
N THR A 691 -21.08 20.29 -25.10
CA THR A 691 -21.51 19.37 -26.16
C THR A 691 -22.99 19.08 -26.00
N ASN A 692 -23.71 18.94 -27.12
CA ASN A 692 -25.12 18.55 -27.12
C ASN A 692 -25.30 17.03 -27.09
N GLY A 693 -24.23 16.20 -27.09
CA GLY A 693 -24.34 14.75 -27.02
C GLY A 693 -25.14 14.09 -28.17
N GLY A 694 -25.30 14.78 -29.31
CA GLY A 694 -26.10 14.31 -30.44
C GLY A 694 -27.61 14.50 -30.28
N VAL A 695 -28.08 15.21 -29.25
CA VAL A 695 -29.52 15.44 -29.00
C VAL A 695 -29.98 16.85 -29.40
N THR A 696 -31.28 16.99 -29.67
CA THR A 696 -31.91 18.30 -29.84
C THR A 696 -32.14 18.95 -28.49
N ILE A 697 -31.62 20.17 -28.29
CA ILE A 697 -31.88 21.00 -27.11
C ILE A 697 -33.17 21.79 -27.36
N ASN A 698 -34.15 21.62 -26.49
CA ASN A 698 -35.45 22.30 -26.56
C ASN A 698 -35.41 23.67 -25.87
N SER A 699 -34.69 23.78 -24.75
CA SER A 699 -34.46 25.03 -24.02
C SER A 699 -33.26 24.90 -23.09
N SER A 700 -32.68 26.03 -22.69
CA SER A 700 -31.56 26.05 -21.75
C SER A 700 -31.65 27.24 -20.80
N GLY A 701 -30.81 27.32 -19.77
CA GLY A 701 -30.78 28.47 -18.87
C GLY A 701 -29.95 28.23 -17.64
N VAL A 702 -30.04 29.15 -16.68
CA VAL A 702 -29.45 29.00 -15.34
C VAL A 702 -30.57 29.05 -14.31
N VAL A 703 -30.56 28.12 -13.36
CA VAL A 703 -31.51 28.03 -12.24
C VAL A 703 -30.79 28.26 -10.93
N TRP A 704 -31.42 29.00 -10.01
CA TRP A 704 -30.83 29.33 -8.71
C TRP A 704 -31.83 29.19 -7.56
N SER A 705 -31.31 28.93 -6.35
CA SER A 705 -32.09 28.83 -5.10
C SER A 705 -31.21 29.08 -3.88
N ASN A 706 -31.80 29.39 -2.73
CA ASN A 706 -31.10 29.40 -1.43
C ASN A 706 -31.01 27.99 -0.80
N ILE A 707 -31.45 26.96 -1.53
CA ILE A 707 -31.31 25.53 -1.18
C ILE A 707 -30.40 24.87 -2.23
N PRO A 708 -29.45 24.01 -1.82
CA PRO A 708 -28.59 23.26 -2.75
C PRO A 708 -29.37 22.41 -3.77
N ALA A 709 -28.75 22.11 -4.90
CA ALA A 709 -29.29 21.35 -6.03
C ALA A 709 -30.56 21.97 -6.67
N PRO A 710 -30.55 23.26 -7.08
CA PRO A 710 -31.69 23.87 -7.77
C PRO A 710 -31.98 23.15 -9.10
N THR A 711 -33.26 22.93 -9.39
CA THR A 711 -33.72 22.22 -10.60
C THR A 711 -34.51 23.15 -11.52
N ALA A 712 -34.55 22.84 -12.81
CA ALA A 712 -35.22 23.64 -13.83
C ALA A 712 -36.76 23.72 -13.66
N LEU A 713 -37.33 23.07 -12.65
CA LEU A 713 -38.75 23.19 -12.28
C LEU A 713 -39.05 24.46 -11.45
N LEU A 714 -38.02 25.08 -10.88
CA LEU A 714 -38.17 26.32 -10.12
C LEU A 714 -38.55 27.50 -11.03
N SER A 715 -39.26 28.48 -10.47
CA SER A 715 -39.56 29.75 -11.14
C SER A 715 -38.35 30.69 -11.16
N THR A 716 -37.39 30.51 -10.26
CA THR A 716 -36.12 31.25 -10.17
C THR A 716 -35.09 30.72 -11.16
N LYS A 717 -35.36 30.96 -12.45
CA LYS A 717 -34.49 30.54 -13.54
C LYS A 717 -34.54 31.51 -14.71
N THR A 718 -33.53 31.46 -15.57
CA THR A 718 -33.62 32.02 -16.91
C THR A 718 -34.09 30.96 -17.91
N THR A 719 -34.67 31.41 -19.03
CA THR A 719 -35.00 30.55 -20.16
C THR A 719 -34.38 31.15 -21.41
N ASN A 720 -33.26 30.57 -21.80
CA ASN A 720 -32.61 30.79 -23.08
C ASN A 720 -33.24 29.82 -24.11
N GLY A 721 -33.31 30.25 -25.37
CA GLY A 721 -33.85 29.45 -26.47
C GLY A 721 -33.05 28.16 -26.75
N PRO A 722 -33.42 27.39 -27.79
CA PRO A 722 -32.71 26.17 -28.16
C PRO A 722 -31.31 26.51 -28.68
N THR A 723 -30.30 26.28 -27.85
CA THR A 723 -28.89 26.41 -28.21
C THR A 723 -28.28 25.02 -28.20
N ALA A 724 -27.82 24.50 -29.34
CA ALA A 724 -27.22 23.17 -29.40
C ALA A 724 -25.87 23.14 -28.65
N VAL A 725 -24.95 24.02 -29.02
CA VAL A 725 -23.66 24.22 -28.33
C VAL A 725 -23.41 25.72 -28.31
N GLY A 726 -22.97 26.28 -27.18
CA GLY A 726 -22.77 27.72 -27.05
C GLY A 726 -23.10 28.28 -25.67
N SER A 727 -23.00 29.60 -25.54
CA SER A 727 -23.14 30.31 -24.27
C SER A 727 -24.60 30.36 -23.79
N ILE A 728 -24.75 30.24 -22.47
CA ILE A 728 -25.96 30.50 -21.71
C ILE A 728 -25.67 31.71 -20.83
N THR A 729 -26.49 32.74 -20.92
CA THR A 729 -26.38 33.93 -20.07
C THR A 729 -27.73 34.26 -19.46
N GLY A 730 -27.72 34.72 -18.22
CA GLY A 730 -28.94 35.04 -17.48
C GLY A 730 -28.67 35.92 -16.27
N ASN A 731 -29.64 36.74 -15.86
CA ASN A 731 -29.52 37.56 -14.67
C ASN A 731 -30.43 36.98 -13.58
N ALA A 732 -29.87 36.68 -12.42
CA ALA A 732 -30.62 36.40 -11.22
C ALA A 732 -31.14 37.72 -10.62
N THR A 733 -32.43 37.76 -10.31
CA THR A 733 -33.13 38.94 -9.77
C THR A 733 -33.89 38.55 -8.50
N SER A 734 -34.31 39.57 -7.73
CA SER A 734 -35.11 39.39 -6.51
C SER A 734 -34.39 38.57 -5.44
N LEU A 735 -33.06 38.70 -5.35
CA LEU A 735 -32.25 38.09 -4.30
C LEU A 735 -32.39 38.87 -2.98
N THR A 736 -32.14 38.21 -1.87
CA THR A 736 -32.10 38.83 -0.53
C THR A 736 -30.65 39.09 -0.13
N THR A 737 -30.37 40.25 0.46
CA THR A 737 -29.06 40.67 1.00
C THR A 737 -28.50 39.66 2.00
N GLY A 738 -27.17 39.46 2.01
CA GLY A 738 -26.48 38.57 2.95
C GLY A 738 -26.83 37.08 2.85
N THR A 739 -27.43 36.64 1.74
CA THR A 739 -27.95 35.26 1.58
C THR A 739 -27.08 34.47 0.60
N VAL A 740 -26.80 33.20 0.94
CA VAL A 740 -26.11 32.26 0.04
C VAL A 740 -27.09 31.66 -0.96
N TYR A 741 -26.74 31.74 -2.24
CA TYR A 741 -27.48 31.13 -3.34
C TYR A 741 -26.63 30.10 -4.07
N TYR A 742 -27.25 29.00 -4.46
CA TYR A 742 -26.71 27.96 -5.31
C TYR A 742 -27.25 28.14 -6.74
N ALA A 743 -26.40 27.97 -7.75
CA ALA A 743 -26.79 28.11 -9.15
C ALA A 743 -26.22 26.99 -10.03
N ARG A 744 -27.03 26.56 -11.01
CA ARG A 744 -26.68 25.52 -11.99
C ARG A 744 -27.19 25.89 -13.37
N ALA A 745 -26.39 25.63 -14.39
CA ALA A 745 -26.86 25.66 -15.77
C ALA A 745 -27.75 24.42 -16.01
N TYR A 746 -28.79 24.56 -16.83
CA TYR A 746 -29.64 23.45 -17.26
C TYR A 746 -29.88 23.48 -18.77
N ALA A 747 -30.12 22.29 -19.35
CA ALA A 747 -30.62 22.14 -20.71
C ALA A 747 -31.70 21.06 -20.76
N VAL A 748 -32.85 21.38 -21.32
CA VAL A 748 -33.94 20.44 -21.63
C VAL A 748 -33.70 19.92 -23.05
N TYR A 749 -33.69 18.60 -23.21
CA TYR A 749 -33.32 17.95 -24.47
C TYR A 749 -34.23 16.75 -24.76
N THR A 750 -34.25 16.30 -26.02
CA THR A 750 -35.04 15.13 -26.45
C THR A 750 -34.13 14.04 -27.03
N ILE A 751 -34.20 12.82 -26.47
CA ILE A 751 -33.61 11.58 -27.01
C ILE A 751 -34.73 10.72 -27.58
N GLY A 752 -34.73 10.47 -28.89
CA GLY A 752 -35.84 9.77 -29.56
C GLY A 752 -37.18 10.49 -29.31
N THR A 753 -38.10 9.87 -28.57
CA THR A 753 -39.40 10.46 -28.17
C THR A 753 -39.46 10.94 -26.71
N LYS A 754 -38.36 10.83 -25.95
CA LYS A 754 -38.32 11.16 -24.51
C LYS A 754 -37.59 12.48 -24.26
N THR A 755 -38.18 13.35 -23.44
CA THR A 755 -37.56 14.61 -22.99
C THR A 755 -36.88 14.42 -21.63
N GLY A 756 -35.67 14.96 -21.46
CA GLY A 756 -34.89 14.95 -20.22
C GLY A 756 -34.23 16.31 -19.93
N THR A 757 -33.66 16.47 -18.73
CA THR A 757 -32.96 17.70 -18.32
C THR A 757 -31.56 17.37 -17.80
N ALA A 758 -30.54 18.00 -18.36
CA ALA A 758 -29.15 17.91 -17.91
C ALA A 758 -28.78 19.16 -17.11
N TYR A 759 -27.80 19.01 -16.20
CA TYR A 759 -27.33 20.10 -15.35
C TYR A 759 -25.81 20.20 -15.33
N GLY A 760 -25.31 21.42 -15.30
CA GLY A 760 -23.89 21.70 -15.04
C GLY A 760 -23.51 21.52 -13.57
N PRO A 761 -22.19 21.58 -13.28
CA PRO A 761 -21.68 21.69 -11.91
C PRO A 761 -22.31 22.87 -11.17
N GLU A 762 -22.60 22.67 -9.88
CA GLU A 762 -23.15 23.70 -9.00
C GLU A 762 -22.07 24.67 -8.54
N ILE A 763 -22.47 25.93 -8.38
CA ILE A 763 -21.72 26.93 -7.62
C ILE A 763 -22.58 27.48 -6.50
N SER A 764 -21.92 28.08 -5.51
CA SER A 764 -22.54 28.97 -4.54
C SER A 764 -21.98 30.38 -4.65
N PHE A 765 -22.80 31.40 -4.42
CA PHE A 765 -22.38 32.79 -4.26
C PHE A 765 -23.22 33.48 -3.19
N THR A 766 -22.70 34.54 -2.57
CA THR A 766 -23.37 35.28 -1.50
C THR A 766 -23.64 36.70 -1.95
N THR A 767 -24.86 37.19 -1.73
CA THR A 767 -25.18 38.61 -1.94
C THR A 767 -24.49 39.47 -0.88
N PRO A 768 -23.91 40.63 -1.26
CA PRO A 768 -23.28 41.57 -0.33
C PRO A 768 -24.20 42.03 0.80
#